data_AF-A0A4Y8KKB3-F1
#
_entry.id   AF-A0A4Y8KKB3-F1
#
_cell.length_a   1.000
_cell.length_b   1.000
_cell.length_c   1.000
_cell.angle_alpha   90.00
_cell.angle_beta   90.00
_cell.angle_gamma   90.00
#
_symmetry.space_group_name_H-M   'P 1'
#
loop_
_entity.id
_entity.type
_entity.pdbx_description
1 polymer ?
#
loop_
_entity_poly.entity_id
_entity_poly.type
_entity_poly.pdbx_seq_one_letter_code
_entity_poly.pdbx_strand_id
1 'polypeptide(L)'
;MKDLPVFDRFVEPVGGRLTDHLWRLADTLRGRSAPDAVTSLAIDAALWFQRSSGHPLPQTIESSQQLAAQLPTEVLALQRDFLATLGESEVWRYLPGLISVIGRDELAEHVATPSLDEVAQAALFARRISSEGPVTIYDPAAGIGASLVAAGRAADTVGLSPFLLAQEINQQVALLAEANFYLAGMPSRAAVGNSLTDDGFEEDLADFSVSQAPMGLDWRSSFDAVSELSDSGRAFRHGLPPKSDATWLFAQRALEKLESRIEGGGRAVVFSNSSPLQERHSSGLRQSLLDNDLLDAVIALPGGILPNTTIPIYALVFDKRKNRNRAGLVRVVDLRSQFENTPRRASARWQLTSSGFELLQQSLRSTKDSQLARTVPVERFQIVRRRVRSMAPGAVEWNIDVPNSESLEKFLAARYEPGEVTVSETEVSSSCRIEVEPLFERDEVARWALKMKWPTSRLATVVTAPPVLHPPGKAGLSSTFAVAAASEEDATPWLGSSGAVLSIAVASGRADAAFLNGWLASPLGRESITAAHRRLGGTLGIVRSDSRSLMQLAAEIVVPVPALAEQSRIATEDAKLKRVESLVRRTRGEFWEQPTKGQEFVSKFDDLLDESPHKWANDLPYPVAAALWTLHTKETVEAKHKQTFLFWEAYAAFTATMLLSALAVDESLRDAEMPGLKRALNDVGLSLERATLGTWSIILQRLGAIFRDMLTSKEMDQQERVLRTFGGVARSSLSRLIAPAVVRLVSEANNKRNAWDGHSGAASQTELQGHLDHMNGLLDELRAEVGSAWRGLQLVRAGNASKHGGQISQNAELLLGPSTPFRVTRLEVADMLDGERLYLIAPPGDIGLALQPFVIMQQSPASERYTSYFYSRADGEGFRFVSYETAEQSEITLRNPVIRQAIGTTAIQDPLTP
;
A
#
# COMPACT_ATOMS: atom_id res chain seq x y z
N MET A 1 -3.86 -32.15 12.17
CA MET A 1 -3.07 -33.12 11.39
C MET A 1 -1.67 -32.54 11.27
N LYS A 2 -0.82 -32.94 12.21
CA LYS A 2 0.61 -32.59 12.29
C LYS A 2 1.37 -33.74 11.60
N ASP A 3 2.50 -33.42 10.99
CA ASP A 3 3.47 -34.33 10.36
C ASP A 3 3.24 -34.63 8.87
N LEU A 4 3.55 -33.63 8.03
CA LEU A 4 4.07 -33.85 6.67
C LEU A 4 5.59 -33.62 6.72
N PRO A 5 6.40 -34.38 5.97
CA PRO A 5 7.85 -34.19 5.95
C PRO A 5 8.20 -32.79 5.46
N VAL A 6 9.16 -32.16 6.13
CA VAL A 6 9.78 -30.91 5.70
C VAL A 6 10.47 -31.20 4.37
N PHE A 7 10.01 -30.58 3.29
CA PHE A 7 10.74 -30.61 2.02
C PHE A 7 12.09 -29.93 2.26
N ASP A 8 13.20 -30.63 2.04
CA ASP A 8 14.52 -29.99 2.00
C ASP A 8 14.48 -28.89 0.94
N ARG A 9 14.51 -27.63 1.39
CA ARG A 9 14.48 -26.49 0.48
C ARG A 9 15.64 -26.61 -0.51
N PHE A 10 15.33 -26.46 -1.80
CA PHE A 10 16.30 -26.50 -2.90
C PHE A 10 17.19 -25.24 -2.97
N VAL A 11 17.53 -24.62 -1.84
CA VAL A 11 18.46 -23.50 -1.78
C VAL A 11 19.11 -23.40 -0.39
N GLU A 12 19.68 -24.49 0.13
CA GLU A 12 20.95 -24.27 0.83
C GLU A 12 22.04 -24.53 -0.20
N PRO A 13 22.90 -23.55 -0.52
CA PRO A 13 24.05 -23.86 -1.33
C PRO A 13 24.82 -24.94 -0.57
N VAL A 14 25.27 -25.98 -1.27
CA VAL A 14 26.55 -26.58 -0.87
C VAL A 14 27.47 -25.36 -0.74
N GLY A 15 27.85 -25.01 0.49
CA GLY A 15 28.20 -23.64 0.89
C GLY A 15 29.35 -23.01 0.10
N GLY A 16 29.96 -21.92 0.58
CA GLY A 16 31.06 -21.22 -0.11
C GLY A 16 32.08 -22.13 -0.81
N ARG A 17 32.34 -23.34 -0.27
CA ARG A 17 33.13 -24.43 -0.88
C ARG A 17 32.79 -24.79 -2.34
N LEU A 18 31.54 -25.04 -2.73
CA LEU A 18 31.21 -25.43 -4.12
C LEU A 18 31.42 -24.25 -5.06
N THR A 19 30.92 -23.08 -4.70
CA THR A 19 31.09 -21.86 -5.49
C THR A 19 32.57 -21.50 -5.65
N ASP A 20 33.36 -21.57 -4.58
CA ASP A 20 34.81 -21.33 -4.59
C ASP A 20 35.54 -22.33 -5.51
N HIS A 21 35.16 -23.61 -5.44
CA HIS A 21 35.71 -24.63 -6.33
C HIS A 21 35.39 -24.36 -7.80
N LEU A 22 34.14 -24.02 -8.12
CA LEU A 22 33.72 -23.72 -9.48
C LEU A 22 34.43 -22.49 -10.05
N TRP A 23 34.66 -21.45 -9.23
CA TRP A 23 35.48 -20.29 -9.64
C TRP A 23 36.95 -20.68 -9.86
N ARG A 24 37.52 -21.55 -9.03
CA ARG A 24 38.88 -22.07 -9.27
C ARG A 24 38.96 -22.88 -10.56
N LEU A 25 37.95 -23.70 -10.87
CA LEU A 25 37.86 -24.40 -12.15
C LEU A 25 37.79 -23.40 -13.32
N ALA A 26 36.91 -22.40 -13.22
CA ALA A 26 36.79 -21.34 -14.22
C ALA A 26 38.12 -20.63 -14.46
N ASP A 27 38.82 -20.24 -13.39
CA ASP A 27 40.13 -19.59 -13.44
C ASP A 27 41.20 -20.48 -14.08
N THR A 28 41.18 -21.78 -13.77
CA THR A 28 42.13 -22.76 -14.34
C THR A 28 41.88 -22.96 -15.83
N LEU A 29 40.61 -22.87 -16.27
CA LEU A 29 40.21 -22.96 -17.67
C LEU A 29 40.51 -21.69 -18.49
N ARG A 30 40.69 -20.51 -17.84
CA ARG A 30 40.95 -19.25 -18.56
C ARG A 30 42.20 -19.35 -19.44
N GLY A 31 42.04 -19.00 -20.71
CA GLY A 31 43.14 -18.98 -21.69
C GLY A 31 43.54 -20.38 -22.20
N ARG A 32 42.77 -21.42 -21.88
CA ARG A 32 42.98 -22.79 -22.38
C ARG A 32 41.89 -23.15 -23.38
N SER A 33 42.26 -23.89 -24.43
CA SER A 33 41.27 -24.47 -25.35
C SER A 33 40.65 -25.69 -24.70
N ALA A 34 39.38 -25.59 -24.32
CA ALA A 34 38.57 -26.70 -23.83
C ALA A 34 37.16 -26.55 -24.43
N PRO A 35 36.96 -26.95 -25.70
CA PRO A 35 35.62 -27.00 -26.29
C PRO A 35 34.71 -27.85 -25.40
N ASP A 36 33.48 -27.38 -25.18
CA ASP A 36 32.49 -28.09 -24.38
C ASP A 36 32.93 -28.43 -22.95
N ALA A 37 33.77 -27.58 -22.32
CA ALA A 37 34.33 -27.81 -20.99
C ALA A 37 33.27 -28.26 -19.97
N VAL A 38 32.08 -27.64 -19.98
CA VAL A 38 30.97 -28.03 -19.10
C VAL A 38 30.53 -29.47 -19.31
N THR A 39 30.37 -29.91 -20.56
CA THR A 39 29.98 -31.28 -20.90
C THR A 39 31.07 -32.26 -20.49
N SER A 40 32.33 -31.96 -20.80
CA SER A 40 33.46 -32.82 -20.43
C SER A 40 33.61 -32.98 -18.92
N LEU A 41 33.40 -31.90 -18.14
CA LEU A 41 33.43 -31.92 -16.67
C LEU A 41 32.25 -32.72 -16.10
N ALA A 42 31.05 -32.58 -16.68
CA ALA A 42 29.87 -33.37 -16.32
C ALA A 42 30.07 -34.87 -16.54
N ILE A 43 30.63 -35.26 -17.70
CA ILE A 43 30.96 -36.65 -18.02
C ILE A 43 32.02 -37.19 -17.06
N ASP A 44 33.09 -36.42 -16.78
CA ASP A 44 34.11 -36.84 -15.80
C ASP A 44 33.50 -37.02 -14.39
N ALA A 45 32.58 -36.15 -13.98
CA ALA A 45 31.87 -36.28 -12.71
C ALA A 45 31.01 -37.55 -12.67
N ALA A 46 30.30 -37.88 -13.76
CA ALA A 46 29.53 -39.12 -13.87
C ALA A 46 30.43 -40.37 -13.82
N LEU A 47 31.58 -40.36 -14.50
CA LEU A 47 32.56 -41.43 -14.45
C LEU A 47 33.17 -41.59 -13.04
N TRP A 48 33.40 -40.48 -12.33
CA TRP A 48 33.82 -40.50 -10.93
C TRP A 48 32.72 -41.11 -10.04
N PHE A 49 31.48 -40.68 -10.21
CA PHE A 49 30.34 -41.14 -9.42
C PHE A 49 30.04 -42.63 -9.64
N GLN A 50 30.21 -43.14 -10.86
CA GLN A 50 30.15 -44.58 -11.16
C GLN A 50 31.16 -45.39 -10.34
N ARG A 51 32.40 -44.91 -10.25
CA ARG A 51 33.46 -45.59 -9.49
C ARG A 51 33.20 -45.55 -7.98
N SER A 52 32.56 -44.50 -7.47
CA SER A 52 32.25 -44.37 -6.04
C SER A 52 31.00 -45.15 -5.62
N SER A 53 29.92 -45.07 -6.39
CA SER A 53 28.60 -45.64 -6.05
C SER A 53 28.40 -47.08 -6.53
N GLY A 54 29.12 -47.49 -7.60
CA GLY A 54 28.93 -48.78 -8.24
C GLY A 54 27.68 -48.90 -9.11
N HIS A 55 26.91 -47.80 -9.29
CA HIS A 55 25.77 -47.79 -10.20
C HIS A 55 26.22 -47.96 -11.67
N PRO A 56 25.44 -48.65 -12.51
CA PRO A 56 25.76 -48.81 -13.93
C PRO A 56 25.64 -47.47 -14.65
N LEU A 57 26.63 -47.15 -15.48
CA LEU A 57 26.66 -45.92 -16.25
C LEU A 57 25.62 -45.98 -17.39
N PRO A 58 24.86 -44.91 -17.65
CA PRO A 58 24.00 -44.83 -18.83
C PRO A 58 24.80 -45.00 -20.13
N GLN A 59 24.26 -45.75 -21.09
CA GLN A 59 24.96 -46.07 -22.36
C GLN A 59 25.37 -44.81 -23.15
N THR A 60 24.55 -43.76 -23.08
CA THR A 60 24.82 -42.45 -23.70
C THR A 60 26.07 -41.80 -23.08
N ILE A 61 26.21 -41.80 -21.76
CA ILE A 61 27.38 -41.28 -21.05
C ILE A 61 28.62 -42.14 -21.34
N GLU A 62 28.47 -43.47 -21.33
CA GLU A 62 29.55 -44.41 -21.64
C GLU A 62 30.11 -44.16 -23.06
N SER A 63 29.23 -43.96 -24.03
CA SER A 63 29.60 -43.66 -25.41
C SER A 63 30.30 -42.31 -25.56
N SER A 64 30.11 -41.38 -24.62
CA SER A 64 30.68 -40.04 -24.61
C SER A 64 31.88 -39.88 -23.67
N GLN A 65 32.38 -40.95 -23.04
CA GLN A 65 33.49 -40.89 -22.06
C GLN A 65 34.78 -40.24 -22.60
N GLN A 66 35.01 -40.27 -23.91
CA GLN A 66 36.17 -39.65 -24.54
C GLN A 66 36.19 -38.12 -24.40
N LEU A 67 35.03 -37.48 -24.20
CA LEU A 67 34.95 -36.02 -23.97
C LEU A 67 35.70 -35.60 -22.70
N ALA A 68 35.59 -36.40 -21.62
CA ALA A 68 36.31 -36.15 -20.38
C ALA A 68 37.84 -36.16 -20.54
N ALA A 69 38.36 -36.93 -21.50
CA ALA A 69 39.80 -37.03 -21.76
C ALA A 69 40.40 -35.77 -22.41
N GLN A 70 39.57 -34.84 -22.88
CA GLN A 70 40.01 -33.59 -23.52
C GLN A 70 40.36 -32.49 -22.50
N LEU A 71 40.01 -32.68 -21.23
CA LEU A 71 40.28 -31.71 -20.17
C LEU A 71 41.77 -31.73 -19.77
N PRO A 72 42.38 -30.56 -19.47
CA PRO A 72 43.74 -30.51 -18.94
C PRO A 72 43.88 -31.31 -17.63
N THR A 73 45.00 -32.01 -17.44
CA THR A 73 45.25 -32.88 -16.28
C THR A 73 45.05 -32.17 -14.93
N GLU A 74 45.46 -30.90 -14.85
CA GLU A 74 45.27 -30.06 -13.66
C GLU A 74 43.82 -29.72 -13.37
N VAL A 75 42.97 -29.57 -14.40
CA VAL A 75 41.53 -29.34 -14.25
C VAL A 75 40.88 -30.62 -13.73
N LEU A 76 41.23 -31.78 -14.30
CA LEU A 76 40.76 -33.08 -13.84
C LEU A 76 41.16 -33.37 -12.39
N ALA A 77 42.41 -33.07 -12.02
CA ALA A 77 42.88 -33.21 -10.64
C ALA A 77 42.07 -32.32 -9.69
N LEU A 78 41.93 -31.03 -10.01
CA LEU A 78 41.17 -30.07 -9.21
C LEU A 78 39.71 -30.50 -9.04
N GLN A 79 39.04 -30.95 -10.11
CA GLN A 79 37.67 -31.46 -10.06
C GLN A 79 37.56 -32.70 -9.17
N ARG A 80 38.38 -33.73 -9.43
CA ARG A 80 38.26 -35.03 -8.74
C ARG A 80 38.60 -34.93 -7.26
N ASP A 81 39.56 -34.09 -6.89
CA ASP A 81 39.87 -33.79 -5.49
C ASP A 81 38.67 -33.18 -4.78
N PHE A 82 37.93 -32.29 -5.45
CA PHE A 82 36.72 -31.70 -4.89
C PHE A 82 35.55 -32.68 -4.84
N LEU A 83 35.30 -33.45 -5.90
CA LEU A 83 34.24 -34.47 -5.93
C LEU A 83 34.42 -35.50 -4.81
N ALA A 84 35.66 -35.88 -4.50
CA ALA A 84 35.99 -36.75 -3.37
C ALA A 84 35.61 -36.17 -1.99
N THR A 85 35.33 -34.86 -1.91
CA THR A 85 34.83 -34.21 -0.68
C THR A 85 33.31 -34.17 -0.56
N LEU A 86 32.57 -34.48 -1.64
CA LEU A 86 31.11 -34.46 -1.65
C LEU A 86 30.55 -35.83 -1.24
N GLY A 87 29.49 -35.83 -0.42
CA GLY A 87 28.68 -37.03 -0.21
C GLY A 87 27.84 -37.36 -1.45
N GLU A 88 27.42 -38.62 -1.60
CA GLU A 88 26.56 -39.05 -2.72
C GLU A 88 25.27 -38.22 -2.83
N SER A 89 24.72 -37.79 -1.70
CA SER A 89 23.52 -36.93 -1.64
C SER A 89 23.74 -35.47 -2.06
N GLU A 90 24.99 -35.04 -2.27
CA GLU A 90 25.37 -33.66 -2.62
C GLU A 90 25.83 -33.51 -4.08
N VAL A 91 26.29 -34.60 -4.69
CA VAL A 91 26.90 -34.62 -6.04
C VAL A 91 25.97 -34.07 -7.12
N TRP A 92 24.67 -34.31 -7.02
CA TRP A 92 23.68 -33.82 -8.00
C TRP A 92 23.60 -32.29 -8.12
N ARG A 93 24.06 -31.55 -7.10
CA ARG A 93 24.12 -30.07 -7.14
C ARG A 93 25.29 -29.56 -7.97
N TYR A 94 26.24 -30.43 -8.31
CA TYR A 94 27.46 -30.07 -9.03
C TYR A 94 27.15 -29.53 -10.42
N LEU A 95 26.32 -30.23 -11.21
CA LEU A 95 26.09 -29.87 -12.61
C LEU A 95 25.32 -28.54 -12.80
N PRO A 96 24.22 -28.27 -12.07
CA PRO A 96 23.60 -26.94 -12.10
C PRO A 96 24.57 -25.83 -11.67
N GLY A 97 25.42 -26.11 -10.67
CA GLY A 97 26.47 -25.20 -10.22
C GLY A 97 27.48 -24.91 -11.34
N LEU A 98 27.96 -25.95 -12.03
CA LEU A 98 28.90 -25.86 -13.12
C LEU A 98 28.42 -24.92 -14.24
N ILE A 99 27.15 -25.04 -14.64
CA ILE A 99 26.56 -24.16 -15.65
C ILE A 99 26.41 -22.73 -15.13
N SER A 100 26.03 -22.55 -13.87
CA SER A 100 25.87 -21.20 -13.30
C SER A 100 27.16 -20.36 -13.27
N VAL A 101 28.33 -21.01 -13.26
CA VAL A 101 29.65 -20.34 -13.19
C VAL A 101 30.40 -20.41 -14.51
N ILE A 102 30.53 -21.60 -15.10
CA ILE A 102 31.36 -21.83 -16.29
C ILE A 102 30.52 -21.77 -17.57
N GLY A 103 29.33 -22.37 -17.56
CA GLY A 103 28.43 -22.43 -18.72
C GLY A 103 27.47 -21.25 -18.86
N ARG A 104 27.69 -20.15 -18.13
CA ARG A 104 26.67 -19.12 -17.94
C ARG A 104 26.24 -18.42 -19.23
N ASP A 105 27.17 -18.23 -20.16
CA ASP A 105 26.89 -17.47 -21.38
C ASP A 105 26.24 -18.34 -22.48
N GLU A 106 26.48 -19.65 -22.46
CA GLU A 106 26.06 -20.57 -23.53
C GLU A 106 24.89 -21.49 -23.12
N LEU A 107 24.79 -21.86 -21.84
CA LEU A 107 23.86 -22.90 -21.36
C LEU A 107 22.85 -22.39 -20.34
N ALA A 108 22.89 -21.12 -19.93
CA ALA A 108 22.01 -20.59 -18.89
C ALA A 108 20.51 -20.65 -19.26
N GLU A 109 20.17 -20.60 -20.55
CA GLU A 109 18.77 -20.73 -21.00
C GLU A 109 18.22 -22.17 -20.85
N HIS A 110 19.11 -23.16 -20.71
CA HIS A 110 18.75 -24.57 -20.52
C HIS A 110 18.69 -24.99 -19.04
N VAL A 111 18.91 -24.04 -18.11
CA VAL A 111 18.83 -24.27 -16.66
C VAL A 111 17.51 -23.77 -16.11
N ALA A 112 16.80 -24.67 -15.41
CA ALA A 112 15.56 -24.34 -14.73
C ALA A 112 15.76 -23.27 -13.64
N THR A 113 14.73 -22.46 -13.41
CA THR A 113 14.74 -21.49 -12.30
C THR A 113 14.30 -22.17 -11.00
N PRO A 114 15.13 -22.23 -9.94
CA PRO A 114 14.79 -22.97 -8.71
C PRO A 114 13.46 -22.53 -8.06
N SER A 115 13.17 -21.23 -8.08
CA SER A 115 11.91 -20.70 -7.54
C SER A 115 10.68 -21.13 -8.33
N LEU A 116 10.82 -21.44 -9.63
CA LEU A 116 9.75 -22.04 -10.42
C LEU A 116 9.61 -23.53 -10.07
N ASP A 117 10.71 -24.24 -9.81
CA ASP A 117 10.67 -25.63 -9.38
C ASP A 117 9.96 -25.79 -8.03
N GLU A 118 10.20 -24.90 -7.07
CA GLU A 118 9.47 -24.89 -5.78
C GLU A 118 7.96 -24.71 -5.99
N VAL A 119 7.54 -23.83 -6.91
CA VAL A 119 6.13 -23.66 -7.29
C VAL A 119 5.57 -24.93 -7.96
N ALA A 120 6.33 -25.55 -8.87
CA ALA A 120 5.92 -26.77 -9.54
C ALA A 120 5.76 -27.93 -8.55
N GLN A 121 6.72 -28.14 -7.64
CA GLN A 121 6.64 -29.15 -6.59
C GLN A 121 5.42 -28.94 -5.69
N ALA A 122 5.21 -27.71 -5.21
CA ALA A 122 4.03 -27.38 -4.42
C ALA A 122 2.73 -27.69 -5.17
N ALA A 123 2.67 -27.39 -6.48
CA ALA A 123 1.47 -27.59 -7.29
C ALA A 123 1.22 -29.06 -7.66
N LEU A 124 2.24 -29.80 -8.07
CA LEU A 124 2.15 -31.22 -8.44
C LEU A 124 1.72 -32.06 -7.23
N PHE A 125 2.39 -31.88 -6.09
CA PHE A 125 2.18 -32.67 -4.88
C PHE A 125 1.21 -32.01 -3.88
N ALA A 126 0.49 -30.96 -4.30
CA ALA A 126 -0.58 -30.37 -3.50
C ALA A 126 -1.68 -31.39 -3.15
N ARG A 127 -1.81 -32.50 -3.88
CA ARG A 127 -2.81 -33.54 -3.59
C ARG A 127 -2.10 -34.85 -3.31
N ARG A 128 -2.61 -35.59 -2.31
CA ARG A 128 -2.04 -36.87 -1.92
C ARG A 128 -2.26 -37.87 -3.05
N ILE A 129 -1.18 -38.48 -3.48
CA ILE A 129 -1.16 -39.60 -4.42
C ILE A 129 -0.48 -40.74 -3.68
N SER A 130 -1.05 -41.93 -3.78
CA SER A 130 -0.45 -43.16 -3.29
C SER A 130 -0.36 -44.09 -4.48
N SER A 131 0.85 -44.49 -4.84
CA SER A 131 1.11 -45.52 -5.84
C SER A 131 1.88 -46.65 -5.15
N GLU A 132 1.53 -47.89 -5.49
CA GLU A 132 2.30 -49.08 -5.08
C GLU A 132 3.49 -49.34 -6.03
N GLY A 133 3.54 -48.64 -7.18
CA GLY A 133 4.57 -48.76 -8.21
C GLY A 133 5.30 -47.44 -8.49
N PRO A 134 6.24 -47.44 -9.47
CA PRO A 134 6.92 -46.22 -9.88
C PRO A 134 5.93 -45.21 -10.46
N VAL A 135 6.22 -43.92 -10.26
CA VAL A 135 5.49 -42.80 -10.87
C VAL A 135 6.35 -42.13 -11.92
N THR A 136 5.80 -41.91 -13.10
CA THR A 136 6.54 -41.32 -14.23
C THR A 136 6.37 -39.81 -14.25
N ILE A 137 7.48 -39.07 -14.38
CA ILE A 137 7.52 -37.61 -14.48
C ILE A 137 8.14 -37.21 -15.82
N TYR A 138 7.42 -36.43 -16.62
CA TYR A 138 7.79 -36.06 -17.98
C TYR A 138 8.01 -34.54 -18.18
N ASP A 139 9.04 -34.16 -18.94
CA ASP A 139 9.22 -32.81 -19.48
C ASP A 139 9.48 -32.85 -21.00
N PRO A 140 8.63 -32.22 -21.83
CA PRO A 140 8.79 -32.19 -23.28
C PRO A 140 9.92 -31.28 -23.80
N ALA A 141 10.49 -30.42 -22.94
CA ALA A 141 11.58 -29.51 -23.29
C ALA A 141 12.51 -29.37 -22.07
N ALA A 142 13.15 -30.48 -21.73
CA ALA A 142 13.73 -30.70 -20.40
C ALA A 142 14.96 -29.85 -20.09
N GLY A 143 15.63 -29.25 -21.08
CA GLY A 143 16.93 -28.65 -20.89
C GLY A 143 17.89 -29.66 -20.26
N ILE A 144 18.63 -29.25 -19.23
CA ILE A 144 19.51 -30.16 -18.47
C ILE A 144 18.76 -31.07 -17.47
N GLY A 145 17.42 -31.16 -17.53
CA GLY A 145 16.62 -32.01 -16.65
C GLY A 145 16.50 -31.52 -15.19
N ALA A 146 16.91 -30.28 -14.88
CA ALA A 146 16.90 -29.78 -13.50
C ALA A 146 15.50 -29.80 -12.85
N SER A 147 14.46 -29.37 -13.59
CA SER A 147 13.06 -29.42 -13.12
C SER A 147 12.61 -30.84 -12.80
N LEU A 148 13.01 -31.82 -13.62
CA LEU A 148 12.69 -33.24 -13.45
C LEU A 148 13.40 -33.83 -12.23
N VAL A 149 14.69 -33.54 -12.02
CA VAL A 149 15.41 -33.93 -10.80
C VAL A 149 14.72 -33.35 -9.57
N ALA A 150 14.36 -32.07 -9.60
CA ALA A 150 13.70 -31.39 -8.50
C ALA A 150 12.33 -32.02 -8.17
N ALA A 151 11.52 -32.28 -9.19
CA ALA A 151 10.24 -32.96 -9.05
C ALA A 151 10.39 -34.42 -8.57
N GLY A 152 11.37 -35.16 -9.08
CA GLY A 152 11.66 -36.54 -8.68
C GLY A 152 12.05 -36.65 -7.22
N ARG A 153 12.97 -35.80 -6.74
CA ARG A 153 13.34 -35.77 -5.31
C ARG A 153 12.16 -35.38 -4.41
N ALA A 154 11.31 -34.45 -4.87
CA ALA A 154 10.09 -34.11 -4.15
C ALA A 154 9.09 -35.28 -4.09
N ALA A 155 9.00 -36.08 -5.15
CA ALA A 155 8.21 -37.31 -5.18
C ALA A 155 8.75 -38.35 -4.19
N ASP A 156 10.07 -38.56 -4.16
CA ASP A 156 10.75 -39.47 -3.23
C ASP A 156 10.52 -39.08 -1.76
N THR A 157 10.58 -37.78 -1.47
CA THR A 157 10.31 -37.22 -0.13
C THR A 157 8.89 -37.53 0.37
N VAL A 158 7.92 -37.67 -0.53
CA VAL A 158 6.53 -38.02 -0.19
C VAL A 158 6.24 -39.53 -0.34
N GLY A 159 7.29 -40.35 -0.50
CA GLY A 159 7.23 -41.81 -0.54
C GLY A 159 6.81 -42.40 -1.89
N LEU A 160 6.97 -41.66 -2.99
CA LEU A 160 6.76 -42.17 -4.35
C LEU A 160 8.10 -42.54 -4.98
N SER A 161 8.12 -43.55 -5.86
CA SER A 161 9.34 -43.95 -6.58
C SER A 161 9.35 -43.32 -7.98
N PRO A 162 10.11 -42.24 -8.23
CA PRO A 162 10.05 -41.51 -9.50
C PRO A 162 10.81 -42.22 -10.63
N PHE A 163 10.29 -42.15 -11.86
CA PHE A 163 11.00 -42.44 -13.11
C PHE A 163 10.91 -41.23 -14.03
N LEU A 164 12.04 -40.76 -14.57
CA LEU A 164 12.12 -39.49 -15.30
C LEU A 164 12.17 -39.71 -16.82
N LEU A 165 11.30 -39.02 -17.55
CA LEU A 165 11.30 -38.97 -19.02
C LEU A 165 11.61 -37.54 -19.48
N ALA A 166 12.72 -37.37 -20.20
CA ALA A 166 13.18 -36.07 -20.65
C ALA A 166 13.30 -36.05 -22.17
N GLN A 167 12.71 -35.04 -22.82
CA GLN A 167 12.96 -34.80 -24.25
C GLN A 167 13.60 -33.42 -24.44
N GLU A 168 14.66 -33.38 -25.24
CA GLU A 168 15.41 -32.16 -25.53
C GLU A 168 15.87 -32.16 -26.99
N ILE A 169 15.74 -31.02 -27.67
CA ILE A 169 16.07 -30.91 -29.10
C ILE A 169 17.59 -30.83 -29.31
N ASN A 170 18.31 -30.25 -28.35
CA ASN A 170 19.77 -30.15 -28.40
C ASN A 170 20.43 -31.43 -27.85
N GLN A 171 21.15 -32.15 -28.70
CA GLN A 171 21.83 -33.40 -28.35
C GLN A 171 22.82 -33.25 -27.18
N GLN A 172 23.58 -32.16 -27.12
CA GLN A 172 24.54 -31.92 -26.05
C GLN A 172 23.84 -31.64 -24.72
N VAL A 173 22.74 -30.88 -24.75
CA VAL A 173 21.94 -30.58 -23.56
C VAL A 173 21.21 -31.83 -23.06
N ALA A 174 20.73 -32.70 -23.95
CA ALA A 174 20.15 -33.99 -23.59
C ALA A 174 21.18 -34.92 -22.90
N LEU A 175 22.44 -34.91 -23.36
CA LEU A 175 23.53 -35.64 -22.69
C LEU A 175 23.81 -35.08 -21.29
N LEU A 176 23.77 -33.76 -21.13
CA LEU A 176 23.86 -33.12 -19.81
C LEU A 176 22.68 -33.49 -18.90
N ALA A 177 21.47 -33.61 -19.44
CA ALA A 177 20.30 -34.06 -18.69
C ALA A 177 20.49 -35.48 -18.16
N GLU A 178 20.94 -36.42 -19.00
CA GLU A 178 21.22 -37.79 -18.59
C GLU A 178 22.31 -37.83 -17.49
N ALA A 179 23.37 -37.04 -17.64
CA ALA A 179 24.39 -36.90 -16.59
C ALA A 179 23.80 -36.34 -15.29
N ASN A 180 22.91 -35.36 -15.37
CA ASN A 180 22.24 -34.79 -14.21
C ASN A 180 21.38 -35.83 -13.46
N PHE A 181 20.58 -36.61 -14.20
CA PHE A 181 19.76 -37.68 -13.61
C PHE A 181 20.61 -38.73 -12.93
N TYR A 182 21.70 -39.14 -13.59
CA TYR A 182 22.63 -40.12 -13.05
C TYR A 182 23.29 -39.63 -11.76
N LEU A 183 23.80 -38.39 -11.74
CA LEU A 183 24.38 -37.77 -10.54
C LEU A 183 23.34 -37.56 -9.42
N ALA A 184 22.05 -37.46 -9.77
CA ALA A 184 20.93 -37.39 -8.84
C ALA A 184 20.46 -38.75 -8.32
N GLY A 185 20.99 -39.86 -8.84
CA GLY A 185 20.53 -41.22 -8.52
C GLY A 185 19.10 -41.48 -8.99
N MET A 186 18.64 -40.79 -10.03
CA MET A 186 17.27 -40.88 -10.54
C MET A 186 17.23 -41.81 -11.76
N PRO A 187 16.37 -42.84 -11.78
CA PRO A 187 16.18 -43.66 -12.98
C PRO A 187 15.49 -42.82 -14.06
N SER A 188 16.04 -42.85 -15.28
CA SER A 188 15.63 -41.94 -16.34
C SER A 188 15.77 -42.53 -17.75
N ARG A 189 15.09 -41.88 -18.72
CA ARG A 189 15.39 -41.96 -20.15
C ARG A 189 15.38 -40.54 -20.73
N ALA A 190 16.44 -40.16 -21.44
CA ALA A 190 16.47 -38.96 -22.26
C ALA A 190 16.34 -39.29 -23.76
N ALA A 191 15.50 -38.55 -24.47
CA ALA A 191 15.34 -38.61 -25.92
C ALA A 191 15.80 -37.31 -26.58
N VAL A 192 16.47 -37.42 -27.72
CA VAL A 192 16.91 -36.26 -28.52
C VAL A 192 15.95 -36.03 -29.67
N GLY A 193 15.37 -34.83 -29.76
CA GLY A 193 14.50 -34.46 -30.87
C GLY A 193 13.48 -33.38 -30.53
N ASN A 194 12.79 -32.89 -31.56
CA ASN A 194 11.74 -31.87 -31.39
C ASN A 194 10.43 -32.53 -30.92
N SER A 195 10.10 -32.38 -29.64
CA SER A 195 8.89 -32.93 -29.02
C SER A 195 7.58 -32.43 -29.63
N LEU A 196 7.60 -31.34 -30.40
CA LEU A 196 6.41 -30.86 -31.10
C LEU A 196 6.10 -31.67 -32.36
N THR A 197 7.13 -32.17 -33.05
CA THR A 197 6.97 -32.92 -34.31
C THR A 197 7.17 -34.41 -34.16
N ASP A 198 7.96 -34.84 -33.18
CA ASP A 198 8.33 -36.23 -32.97
C ASP A 198 8.36 -36.54 -31.47
N ASP A 199 7.49 -37.45 -31.03
CA ASP A 199 7.40 -37.84 -29.62
C ASP A 199 8.45 -38.91 -29.30
N GLY A 200 9.47 -38.56 -28.53
CA GLY A 200 10.52 -39.52 -28.16
C GLY A 200 10.03 -40.66 -27.26
N PHE A 201 8.79 -40.58 -26.78
CA PHE A 201 8.16 -41.47 -25.82
C PHE A 201 6.72 -41.80 -26.21
N GLU A 202 6.42 -41.99 -27.51
CA GLU A 202 5.04 -42.15 -28.04
C GLU A 202 4.20 -43.18 -27.25
N GLU A 203 4.80 -44.30 -26.84
CA GLU A 203 4.14 -45.39 -26.11
C GLU A 203 4.12 -45.23 -24.58
N ASP A 204 4.84 -44.25 -24.03
CA ASP A 204 4.91 -44.01 -22.59
C ASP A 204 3.84 -42.99 -22.15
N LEU A 205 3.31 -43.15 -20.93
CA LEU A 205 2.43 -42.18 -20.25
C LEU A 205 3.08 -41.71 -18.94
N ALA A 206 2.62 -40.56 -18.43
CA ALA A 206 3.16 -39.94 -17.22
C ALA A 206 2.09 -39.60 -16.17
N ASP A 207 2.39 -39.85 -14.90
CA ASP A 207 1.61 -39.38 -13.75
C ASP A 207 1.71 -37.87 -13.58
N PHE A 208 2.89 -37.34 -13.86
CA PHE A 208 3.22 -35.95 -13.67
C PHE A 208 3.95 -35.37 -14.88
N SER A 209 3.76 -34.08 -15.11
CA SER A 209 4.62 -33.34 -16.02
C SER A 209 4.97 -31.97 -15.45
N VAL A 210 6.22 -31.56 -15.63
CA VAL A 210 6.68 -30.21 -15.33
C VAL A 210 7.30 -29.69 -16.62
N SER A 211 7.00 -28.45 -17.01
CA SER A 211 7.60 -27.88 -18.22
C SER A 211 7.89 -26.39 -18.06
N GLN A 212 9.18 -26.07 -18.12
CA GLN A 212 9.70 -24.70 -18.26
C GLN A 212 10.11 -24.44 -19.72
N ALA A 213 9.27 -24.84 -20.67
CA ALA A 213 9.57 -24.72 -22.10
C ALA A 213 9.84 -23.26 -22.56
N PRO A 214 10.56 -23.07 -23.68
CA PRO A 214 10.81 -21.75 -24.24
C PRO A 214 9.51 -20.98 -24.52
N MET A 215 9.34 -19.83 -23.85
CA MET A 215 8.16 -18.99 -24.00
C MET A 215 8.29 -18.06 -25.21
N GLY A 216 7.24 -17.95 -26.04
CA GLY A 216 7.28 -17.12 -27.24
C GLY A 216 8.15 -17.68 -28.37
N LEU A 217 8.44 -18.99 -28.34
CA LEU A 217 9.18 -19.66 -29.40
C LEU A 217 8.40 -19.66 -30.71
N ASP A 218 9.04 -19.19 -31.79
CA ASP A 218 8.49 -19.29 -33.14
C ASP A 218 8.57 -20.73 -33.65
N TRP A 219 7.46 -21.26 -34.15
CA TRP A 219 7.38 -22.66 -34.62
C TRP A 219 6.96 -22.75 -36.08
N ARG A 220 7.14 -21.69 -36.89
CA ARG A 220 6.80 -21.71 -38.32
C ARG A 220 7.48 -22.85 -39.08
N SER A 221 8.71 -23.19 -38.71
CA SER A 221 9.47 -24.30 -39.31
C SER A 221 8.85 -25.67 -39.03
N SER A 222 8.12 -25.82 -37.92
CA SER A 222 7.43 -27.06 -37.54
C SER A 222 5.96 -27.09 -37.95
N PHE A 223 5.47 -26.04 -38.64
CA PHE A 223 4.03 -25.86 -38.87
C PHE A 223 3.38 -27.02 -39.60
N ASP A 224 3.97 -27.50 -40.70
CA ASP A 224 3.36 -28.53 -41.53
C ASP A 224 3.22 -29.85 -40.75
N ALA A 225 4.28 -30.28 -40.06
CA ALA A 225 4.27 -31.49 -39.23
C ALA A 225 3.31 -31.38 -38.04
N VAL A 226 3.30 -30.25 -37.33
CA VAL A 226 2.38 -30.01 -36.21
C VAL A 226 0.92 -29.97 -36.70
N SER A 227 0.67 -29.38 -37.87
CA SER A 227 -0.67 -29.33 -38.46
C SER A 227 -1.16 -30.71 -38.86
N GLU A 228 -0.30 -31.54 -39.47
CA GLU A 228 -0.63 -32.93 -39.79
C GLU A 228 -0.97 -33.76 -38.53
N LEU A 229 -0.20 -33.59 -37.45
CA LEU A 229 -0.47 -34.25 -36.17
C LEU A 229 -1.81 -33.79 -35.55
N SER A 230 -2.13 -32.50 -35.67
CA SER A 230 -3.40 -31.92 -35.24
C SER A 230 -4.57 -32.43 -36.07
N ASP A 231 -4.47 -32.39 -37.39
CA ASP A 231 -5.53 -32.76 -38.33
C ASP A 231 -5.83 -34.27 -38.28
N SER A 232 -4.81 -35.10 -38.04
CA SER A 232 -4.98 -36.54 -37.81
C SER A 232 -5.50 -36.90 -36.42
N GLY A 233 -5.56 -35.93 -35.49
CA GLY A 233 -5.97 -36.14 -34.10
C GLY A 233 -4.92 -36.87 -33.24
N ARG A 234 -3.70 -37.08 -33.76
CA ARG A 234 -2.60 -37.75 -33.03
C ARG A 234 -2.09 -36.89 -31.88
N ALA A 235 -1.97 -35.57 -32.06
CA ALA A 235 -1.55 -34.62 -31.04
C ALA A 235 -2.23 -33.26 -31.22
N PHE A 236 -2.04 -32.32 -30.30
CA PHE A 236 -2.56 -30.95 -30.30
C PHE A 236 -4.08 -30.85 -30.49
N ARG A 237 -4.83 -31.72 -29.80
CA ARG A 237 -6.27 -31.92 -30.01
C ARG A 237 -7.16 -30.72 -29.66
N HIS A 238 -6.63 -29.72 -28.96
CA HIS A 238 -7.37 -28.51 -28.59
C HIS A 238 -7.17 -27.37 -29.59
N GLY A 239 -6.39 -27.60 -30.65
CA GLY A 239 -6.13 -26.63 -31.72
C GLY A 239 -4.74 -26.02 -31.65
N LEU A 240 -4.46 -25.13 -32.59
CA LEU A 240 -3.12 -24.57 -32.79
C LEU A 240 -3.05 -23.09 -32.37
N PRO A 241 -1.99 -22.66 -31.65
CA PRO A 241 -1.73 -21.25 -31.36
C PRO A 241 -1.26 -20.50 -32.62
N PRO A 242 -1.04 -19.17 -32.55
CA PRO A 242 -0.36 -18.47 -33.63
C PRO A 242 1.10 -18.98 -33.78
N LYS A 243 1.60 -19.02 -35.02
CA LYS A 243 2.94 -19.58 -35.36
C LYS A 243 4.11 -18.90 -34.64
N SER A 244 3.91 -17.69 -34.13
CA SER A 244 4.91 -16.91 -33.39
C SER A 244 5.06 -17.32 -31.92
N ASP A 245 4.25 -18.24 -31.42
CA ASP A 245 4.29 -18.65 -30.02
C ASP A 245 3.88 -20.13 -29.84
N ALA A 246 4.85 -20.97 -29.46
CA ALA A 246 4.67 -22.41 -29.23
C ALA A 246 4.21 -22.77 -27.80
N THR A 247 3.98 -21.79 -26.91
CA THR A 247 3.69 -22.04 -25.48
C THR A 247 2.53 -23.03 -25.29
N TRP A 248 1.44 -22.86 -26.05
CA TRP A 248 0.29 -23.78 -25.97
C TRP A 248 0.53 -25.14 -26.63
N LEU A 249 1.51 -25.27 -27.54
CA LEU A 249 1.90 -26.58 -28.07
C LEU A 249 2.63 -27.41 -27.01
N PHE A 250 3.58 -26.82 -26.28
CA PHE A 250 4.24 -27.50 -25.16
C PHE A 250 3.26 -27.83 -24.04
N ALA A 251 2.31 -26.93 -23.74
CA ALA A 251 1.27 -27.21 -22.76
C ALA A 251 0.39 -28.40 -23.16
N GLN A 252 0.00 -28.48 -24.43
CA GLN A 252 -0.74 -29.62 -24.97
C GLN A 252 0.10 -30.90 -24.95
N ARG A 253 1.38 -30.85 -25.30
CA ARG A 253 2.27 -32.03 -25.27
C ARG A 253 2.40 -32.60 -23.84
N ALA A 254 2.63 -31.73 -22.86
CA ALA A 254 2.67 -32.11 -21.45
C ALA A 254 1.34 -32.75 -21.00
N LEU A 255 0.21 -32.16 -21.40
CA LEU A 255 -1.13 -32.64 -21.08
C LEU A 255 -1.50 -33.97 -21.77
N GLU A 256 -1.11 -34.14 -23.03
CA GLU A 256 -1.40 -35.34 -23.83
C GLU A 256 -0.64 -36.55 -23.30
N LYS A 257 0.58 -36.35 -22.77
CA LYS A 257 1.37 -37.40 -22.12
C LYS A 257 0.80 -37.89 -20.78
N LEU A 258 -0.06 -37.10 -20.14
CA LEU A 258 -0.64 -37.49 -18.85
C LEU A 258 -1.58 -38.69 -19.00
N GLU A 259 -1.50 -39.64 -18.06
CA GLU A 259 -2.44 -40.77 -17.98
C GLU A 259 -3.90 -40.34 -18.09
N SER A 260 -4.71 -41.19 -18.71
CA SER A 260 -6.13 -40.91 -18.88
C SER A 260 -6.86 -40.90 -17.52
N ARG A 261 -8.00 -40.21 -17.45
CA ARG A 261 -8.81 -40.19 -16.22
C ARG A 261 -9.27 -41.58 -15.77
N ILE A 262 -9.40 -42.52 -16.71
CA ILE A 262 -9.83 -43.91 -16.45
C ILE A 262 -8.70 -44.69 -15.76
N GLU A 263 -7.44 -44.41 -16.11
CA GLU A 263 -6.25 -45.10 -15.60
C GLU A 263 -5.73 -44.53 -14.28
N GLY A 264 -6.37 -43.48 -13.75
CA GLY A 264 -5.97 -42.85 -12.50
C GLY A 264 -5.66 -41.37 -12.67
N GLY A 265 -5.38 -40.91 -13.90
CA GLY A 265 -5.19 -39.53 -14.33
C GLY A 265 -3.85 -38.91 -13.92
N GLY A 266 -3.30 -38.02 -14.75
CA GLY A 266 -2.07 -37.27 -14.43
C GLY A 266 -2.28 -35.81 -14.04
N ARG A 267 -1.20 -35.14 -13.62
CA ARG A 267 -1.16 -33.69 -13.32
C ARG A 267 0.06 -33.01 -13.95
N ALA A 268 -0.12 -31.87 -14.62
CA ALA A 268 0.97 -31.11 -15.20
C ALA A 268 1.07 -29.69 -14.64
N VAL A 269 2.29 -29.16 -14.58
CA VAL A 269 2.58 -27.74 -14.35
C VAL A 269 3.36 -27.20 -15.52
N VAL A 270 2.81 -26.20 -16.20
CA VAL A 270 3.43 -25.56 -17.37
C VAL A 270 3.54 -24.07 -17.12
N PHE A 271 4.73 -23.51 -17.32
CA PHE A 271 4.94 -22.08 -17.14
C PHE A 271 4.66 -21.30 -18.42
N SER A 272 4.05 -20.13 -18.29
CA SER A 272 3.69 -19.25 -19.41
C SER A 272 3.83 -17.79 -19.00
N ASN A 273 3.96 -16.89 -19.98
CA ASN A 273 3.83 -15.45 -19.76
C ASN A 273 2.36 -15.01 -19.96
N SER A 274 2.05 -13.72 -19.80
CA SER A 274 0.65 -13.24 -19.88
C SER A 274 0.04 -13.29 -21.28
N SER A 275 0.84 -13.23 -22.35
CA SER A 275 0.34 -13.04 -23.72
C SER A 275 -0.50 -14.24 -24.23
N PRO A 276 -0.01 -15.50 -24.18
CA PRO A 276 -0.78 -16.69 -24.56
C PRO A 276 -2.09 -16.87 -23.78
N LEU A 277 -2.22 -16.28 -22.59
CA LEU A 277 -3.41 -16.39 -21.75
C LEU A 277 -4.55 -15.49 -22.22
N GLN A 278 -4.25 -14.44 -22.99
CA GLN A 278 -5.19 -13.36 -23.30
C GLN A 278 -5.36 -13.09 -24.80
N GLU A 279 -4.37 -13.43 -25.63
CA GLU A 279 -4.38 -13.11 -27.06
C GLU A 279 -5.51 -13.85 -27.82
N ARG A 280 -6.03 -13.29 -28.91
CA ARG A 280 -7.29 -13.78 -29.52
C ARG A 280 -7.21 -15.09 -30.30
N HIS A 281 -6.07 -15.44 -30.89
CA HIS A 281 -5.95 -16.55 -31.83
C HIS A 281 -6.11 -17.91 -31.14
N SER A 282 -5.58 -18.06 -29.92
CA SER A 282 -5.74 -19.29 -29.11
C SER A 282 -6.99 -19.25 -28.22
N SER A 283 -7.96 -18.38 -28.52
CA SER A 283 -9.23 -18.30 -27.78
C SER A 283 -9.99 -19.62 -27.85
N GLY A 284 -10.10 -20.24 -29.04
CA GLY A 284 -10.77 -21.53 -29.20
C GLY A 284 -10.04 -22.65 -28.45
N LEU A 285 -8.70 -22.62 -28.45
CA LEU A 285 -7.86 -23.58 -27.73
C LEU A 285 -8.08 -23.50 -26.22
N ARG A 286 -7.99 -22.29 -25.65
CA ARG A 286 -8.25 -22.09 -24.21
C ARG A 286 -9.67 -22.48 -23.84
N GLN A 287 -10.65 -22.17 -24.69
CA GLN A 287 -12.04 -22.57 -24.48
C GLN A 287 -12.16 -24.10 -24.44
N SER A 288 -11.57 -24.80 -25.41
CA SER A 288 -11.55 -26.27 -25.45
C SER A 288 -10.93 -26.89 -24.20
N LEU A 289 -9.83 -26.34 -23.69
CA LEU A 289 -9.20 -26.81 -22.45
C LEU A 289 -10.10 -26.62 -21.21
N LEU A 290 -10.82 -25.51 -21.14
CA LEU A 290 -11.76 -25.22 -20.04
C LEU A 290 -13.03 -26.08 -20.14
N ASP A 291 -13.58 -26.25 -21.34
CA ASP A 291 -14.79 -27.07 -21.59
C ASP A 291 -14.56 -28.55 -21.25
N ASN A 292 -13.33 -29.04 -21.46
CA ASN A 292 -12.92 -30.38 -21.06
C ASN A 292 -12.48 -30.48 -19.58
N ASP A 293 -12.65 -29.40 -18.79
CA ASP A 293 -12.33 -29.32 -17.36
C ASP A 293 -10.86 -29.64 -17.01
N LEU A 294 -9.94 -29.38 -17.94
CA LEU A 294 -8.53 -29.81 -17.83
C LEU A 294 -7.67 -28.85 -17.01
N LEU A 295 -7.98 -27.55 -17.04
CA LEU A 295 -7.29 -26.54 -16.24
C LEU A 295 -7.83 -26.56 -14.79
N ASP A 296 -6.98 -26.88 -13.83
CA ASP A 296 -7.34 -26.91 -12.40
C ASP A 296 -6.97 -25.63 -11.68
N ALA A 297 -5.81 -25.04 -12.01
CA ALA A 297 -5.36 -23.81 -11.38
C ALA A 297 -4.49 -22.92 -12.28
N VAL A 298 -4.46 -21.63 -11.96
CA VAL A 298 -3.59 -20.62 -12.56
C VAL A 298 -2.92 -19.85 -11.42
N ILE A 299 -1.60 -19.86 -11.37
CA ILE A 299 -0.82 -19.24 -10.29
C ILE A 299 -0.01 -18.08 -10.86
N ALA A 300 -0.28 -16.85 -10.42
CA ALA A 300 0.49 -15.67 -10.81
C ALA A 300 1.75 -15.52 -9.95
N LEU A 301 2.88 -15.30 -10.63
CA LEU A 301 4.22 -15.19 -10.04
C LEU A 301 4.80 -13.78 -10.28
N PRO A 302 5.76 -13.32 -9.45
CA PRO A 302 6.30 -11.97 -9.58
C PRO A 302 7.09 -11.80 -10.89
N GLY A 303 7.00 -10.61 -11.48
CA GLY A 303 7.86 -10.22 -12.59
C GLY A 303 9.33 -10.15 -12.16
N GLY A 304 10.25 -10.54 -13.04
CA GLY A 304 11.68 -10.60 -12.69
C GLY A 304 12.11 -11.91 -12.03
N ILE A 305 11.22 -12.90 -11.90
CA ILE A 305 11.57 -14.23 -11.39
C ILE A 305 12.56 -14.96 -12.31
N LEU A 306 12.42 -14.74 -13.62
CA LEU A 306 13.41 -15.11 -14.61
C LEU A 306 14.47 -13.99 -14.71
N PRO A 307 15.77 -14.32 -14.78
CA PRO A 307 16.85 -13.33 -14.69
C PRO A 307 16.84 -12.27 -15.79
N ASN A 308 16.27 -12.58 -16.96
CA ASN A 308 16.36 -11.76 -18.17
C ASN A 308 15.06 -11.00 -18.50
N THR A 309 14.01 -11.10 -17.69
CA THR A 309 12.72 -10.46 -18.01
C THR A 309 11.93 -10.02 -16.79
N THR A 310 11.35 -8.82 -16.85
CA THR A 310 10.38 -8.32 -15.86
C THR A 310 8.95 -8.73 -16.17
N ILE A 311 8.73 -9.47 -17.27
CA ILE A 311 7.41 -9.96 -17.67
C ILE A 311 6.88 -10.91 -16.58
N PRO A 312 5.63 -10.74 -16.11
CA PRO A 312 5.00 -11.66 -15.18
C PRO A 312 4.89 -13.08 -15.75
N ILE A 313 5.16 -14.07 -14.89
CA ILE A 313 5.08 -15.49 -15.21
C ILE A 313 3.88 -16.11 -14.50
N TYR A 314 3.28 -17.10 -15.13
CA TYR A 314 2.14 -17.86 -14.64
C TYR A 314 2.46 -19.35 -14.66
N ALA A 315 2.08 -20.07 -13.61
CA ALA A 315 2.06 -21.53 -13.63
C ALA A 315 0.63 -22.00 -13.93
N LEU A 316 0.45 -22.70 -15.04
CA LEU A 316 -0.79 -23.37 -15.43
C LEU A 316 -0.76 -24.79 -14.90
N VAL A 317 -1.78 -25.14 -14.12
CA VAL A 317 -1.89 -26.48 -13.53
C VAL A 317 -3.01 -27.22 -14.22
N PHE A 318 -2.64 -28.28 -14.94
CA PHE A 318 -3.60 -29.19 -15.56
C PHE A 318 -3.76 -30.44 -14.70
N ASP A 319 -4.99 -30.94 -14.57
CA ASP A 319 -5.28 -32.08 -13.70
C ASP A 319 -6.39 -32.96 -14.30
N LYS A 320 -6.02 -34.12 -14.85
CA LYS A 320 -7.00 -35.12 -15.32
C LYS A 320 -7.69 -35.87 -14.15
N ARG A 321 -7.26 -35.60 -12.90
CA ARG A 321 -7.81 -36.15 -11.63
C ARG A 321 -8.68 -35.17 -10.86
N LYS A 322 -9.23 -34.17 -11.54
CA LYS A 322 -10.00 -33.12 -10.87
C LYS A 322 -11.18 -33.70 -10.09
N ASN A 323 -11.23 -33.41 -8.78
CA ASN A 323 -12.28 -33.90 -7.88
C ASN A 323 -13.66 -33.38 -8.34
N ARG A 324 -14.71 -34.19 -8.13
CA ARG A 324 -16.08 -33.83 -8.54
C ARG A 324 -16.58 -32.50 -7.96
N ASN A 325 -16.14 -32.13 -6.75
CA ASN A 325 -16.49 -30.86 -6.10
C ASN A 325 -15.78 -29.63 -6.69
N ARG A 326 -14.94 -29.82 -7.72
CA ARG A 326 -14.22 -28.77 -8.45
C ARG A 326 -14.54 -28.78 -9.95
N ALA A 327 -15.47 -29.64 -10.39
CA ALA A 327 -15.85 -29.71 -11.80
C ALA A 327 -16.36 -28.35 -12.28
N GLY A 328 -15.85 -27.87 -13.41
CA GLY A 328 -16.20 -26.57 -13.98
C GLY A 328 -15.66 -25.36 -13.20
N LEU A 329 -14.74 -25.57 -12.26
CA LEU A 329 -14.14 -24.51 -11.44
C LEU A 329 -12.62 -24.45 -11.64
N VAL A 330 -12.05 -23.25 -11.72
CA VAL A 330 -10.60 -23.03 -11.77
C VAL A 330 -10.16 -22.30 -10.51
N ARG A 331 -9.05 -22.75 -9.91
CA ARG A 331 -8.42 -22.09 -8.78
C ARG A 331 -7.41 -21.06 -9.27
N VAL A 332 -7.68 -19.77 -9.08
CA VAL A 332 -6.71 -18.72 -9.39
C VAL A 332 -5.99 -18.33 -8.11
N VAL A 333 -4.65 -18.29 -8.14
CA VAL A 333 -3.80 -17.95 -7.00
C VAL A 333 -2.88 -16.79 -7.36
N ASP A 334 -2.89 -15.72 -6.57
CA ASP A 334 -1.91 -14.64 -6.65
C ASP A 334 -0.81 -14.88 -5.61
N LEU A 335 0.33 -15.41 -6.06
CA LEU A 335 1.46 -15.76 -5.20
C LEU A 335 2.53 -14.66 -5.17
N ARG A 336 2.33 -13.54 -5.87
CA ARG A 336 3.35 -12.49 -6.06
C ARG A 336 3.87 -11.91 -4.76
N SER A 337 3.03 -11.81 -3.74
CA SER A 337 3.40 -11.26 -2.43
C SER A 337 4.12 -12.27 -1.51
N GLN A 338 4.38 -13.49 -1.97
CA GLN A 338 5.01 -14.56 -1.19
C GLN A 338 6.45 -14.83 -1.61
N PHE A 339 7.08 -13.88 -2.31
CA PHE A 339 8.47 -13.94 -2.72
C PHE A 339 9.29 -12.87 -2.00
N GLU A 340 10.53 -13.22 -1.67
CA GLU A 340 11.52 -12.32 -1.10
C GLU A 340 12.70 -12.10 -2.05
N ASN A 341 13.30 -10.91 -1.96
CA ASN A 341 14.43 -10.52 -2.81
C ASN A 341 15.72 -11.13 -2.24
N THR A 342 16.47 -11.84 -3.07
CA THR A 342 17.74 -12.45 -2.69
C THR A 342 18.90 -11.47 -2.91
N PRO A 343 20.00 -11.58 -2.15
CA PRO A 343 21.19 -10.75 -2.37
C PRO A 343 21.73 -10.88 -3.80
N ARG A 344 22.33 -9.81 -4.33
CA ARG A 344 22.84 -9.63 -5.72
C ARG A 344 23.77 -10.73 -6.28
N ARG A 345 24.19 -11.71 -5.47
CA ARG A 345 25.07 -12.83 -5.84
C ARG A 345 24.34 -14.17 -6.00
N ALA A 346 23.02 -14.24 -5.79
CA ALA A 346 22.21 -15.44 -6.01
C ALA A 346 21.81 -15.61 -7.49
N SER A 347 21.59 -16.87 -7.91
CA SER A 347 21.18 -17.24 -9.28
C SER A 347 19.76 -16.82 -9.65
N ALA A 348 18.88 -16.57 -8.66
CA ALA A 348 17.51 -16.08 -8.86
C ALA A 348 17.24 -14.87 -7.98
N ARG A 349 16.68 -13.78 -8.54
CA ARG A 349 16.37 -12.50 -7.84
C ARG A 349 15.25 -12.63 -6.80
N TRP A 350 14.34 -13.58 -7.02
CA TRP A 350 13.18 -13.81 -6.17
C TRP A 350 13.15 -15.25 -5.72
N GLN A 351 12.96 -15.46 -4.42
CA GLN A 351 12.81 -16.78 -3.81
C GLN A 351 11.43 -16.91 -3.16
N LEU A 352 10.79 -18.07 -3.29
CA LEU A 352 9.52 -18.35 -2.63
C LEU A 352 9.77 -18.54 -1.12
N THR A 353 8.97 -17.91 -0.28
CA THR A 353 9.07 -18.09 1.17
C THR A 353 8.51 -19.46 1.59
N SER A 354 8.96 -20.04 2.72
CA SER A 354 8.34 -21.28 3.25
C SER A 354 6.83 -21.13 3.45
N SER A 355 6.41 -19.99 4.00
CA SER A 355 4.99 -19.71 4.19
C SER A 355 4.28 -19.65 2.84
N GLY A 356 4.91 -19.08 1.80
CA GLY A 356 4.42 -19.08 0.43
C GLY A 356 4.19 -20.49 -0.12
N PHE A 357 5.16 -21.39 0.05
CA PHE A 357 5.05 -22.79 -0.37
C PHE A 357 3.87 -23.50 0.32
N GLU A 358 3.76 -23.40 1.64
CA GLU A 358 2.67 -24.00 2.42
C GLU A 358 1.30 -23.42 2.05
N LEU A 359 1.22 -22.09 1.92
CA LEU A 359 0.01 -21.38 1.53
C LEU A 359 -0.44 -21.76 0.13
N LEU A 360 0.49 -21.97 -0.81
CA LEU A 360 0.18 -22.44 -2.15
C LEU A 360 -0.43 -23.85 -2.09
N GLN A 361 0.21 -24.79 -1.39
CA GLN A 361 -0.31 -26.15 -1.23
C GLN A 361 -1.71 -26.14 -0.59
N GLN A 362 -1.91 -25.36 0.48
CA GLN A 362 -3.21 -25.22 1.13
C GLN A 362 -4.25 -24.60 0.20
N SER A 363 -3.88 -23.57 -0.56
CA SER A 363 -4.76 -22.90 -1.50
C SER A 363 -5.19 -23.80 -2.65
N LEU A 364 -4.32 -24.70 -3.10
CA LEU A 364 -4.62 -25.69 -4.14
C LEU A 364 -5.44 -26.87 -3.64
N ARG A 365 -5.39 -27.19 -2.34
CA ARG A 365 -6.25 -28.20 -1.68
C ARG A 365 -7.67 -27.69 -1.43
N SER A 366 -7.82 -26.40 -1.14
CA SER A 366 -9.09 -25.76 -0.76
C SER A 366 -9.88 -25.22 -1.95
N THR A 367 -11.20 -25.18 -1.84
CA THR A 367 -12.09 -24.43 -2.72
C THR A 367 -12.55 -23.10 -2.12
N LYS A 368 -12.21 -22.82 -0.86
CA LYS A 368 -12.60 -21.58 -0.19
C LYS A 368 -11.73 -20.42 -0.63
N ASP A 369 -12.34 -19.28 -0.89
CA ASP A 369 -11.61 -18.05 -1.19
C ASP A 369 -10.77 -17.58 0.00
N SER A 370 -9.63 -16.96 -0.29
CA SER A 370 -8.67 -16.43 0.68
C SER A 370 -8.06 -15.13 0.16
N GLN A 371 -7.15 -14.48 0.90
CA GLN A 371 -6.49 -13.29 0.36
C GLN A 371 -5.69 -13.57 -0.93
N LEU A 372 -5.11 -14.78 -1.06
CA LEU A 372 -4.24 -15.17 -2.16
C LEU A 372 -4.95 -15.98 -3.24
N ALA A 373 -6.18 -16.44 -3.01
CA ALA A 373 -6.82 -17.34 -3.97
C ALA A 373 -8.33 -17.11 -4.13
N ARG A 374 -8.80 -17.33 -5.36
CA ARG A 374 -10.20 -17.28 -5.78
C ARG A 374 -10.55 -18.58 -6.49
N THR A 375 -11.70 -19.15 -6.18
CA THR A 375 -12.28 -20.23 -6.99
C THR A 375 -13.37 -19.65 -7.87
N VAL A 376 -13.16 -19.71 -9.19
CA VAL A 376 -14.06 -19.11 -10.18
C VAL A 376 -14.60 -20.17 -11.14
N PRO A 377 -15.85 -20.02 -11.61
CA PRO A 377 -16.40 -20.89 -12.65
C PRO A 377 -15.68 -20.67 -14.00
N VAL A 378 -15.60 -21.69 -14.86
CA VAL A 378 -14.91 -21.59 -16.15
C VAL A 378 -15.49 -20.50 -17.06
N GLU A 379 -16.80 -20.24 -16.95
CA GLU A 379 -17.52 -19.18 -17.66
C GLU A 379 -16.99 -17.78 -17.29
N ARG A 380 -16.24 -17.64 -16.19
CA ARG A 380 -15.58 -16.37 -15.82
C ARG A 380 -14.54 -15.94 -16.84
N PHE A 381 -13.93 -16.88 -17.55
CA PHE A 381 -12.91 -16.63 -18.57
C PHE A 381 -13.48 -16.43 -19.96
N GLN A 382 -14.77 -16.75 -20.16
CA GLN A 382 -15.49 -16.35 -21.36
C GLN A 382 -15.83 -14.87 -21.25
N ILE A 383 -15.25 -14.05 -22.11
CA ILE A 383 -15.45 -12.62 -22.15
C ILE A 383 -16.33 -12.27 -23.34
N VAL A 384 -17.50 -11.69 -23.05
CA VAL A 384 -18.44 -11.16 -24.04
C VAL A 384 -18.18 -9.67 -24.20
N ARG A 385 -17.73 -9.28 -25.39
CA ARG A 385 -17.49 -7.88 -25.72
C ARG A 385 -18.79 -7.22 -26.16
N ARG A 386 -19.14 -6.11 -25.51
CA ARG A 386 -20.32 -5.30 -25.83
C ARG A 386 -19.92 -3.86 -26.13
N ARG A 387 -20.74 -3.18 -26.93
CA ARG A 387 -20.57 -1.76 -27.22
C ARG A 387 -21.38 -0.91 -26.27
N VAL A 388 -20.77 0.16 -25.76
CA VAL A 388 -21.36 1.13 -24.85
C VAL A 388 -21.25 2.52 -25.48
N ARG A 389 -22.27 3.35 -25.28
CA ARG A 389 -22.32 4.76 -25.70
C ARG A 389 -22.59 5.65 -24.48
N SER A 390 -21.84 6.74 -24.31
CA SER A 390 -22.12 7.72 -23.26
C SER A 390 -23.37 8.54 -23.57
N MET A 391 -24.08 8.96 -22.51
CA MET A 391 -25.26 9.83 -22.60
C MET A 391 -24.91 11.33 -22.48
N ALA A 392 -23.62 11.67 -22.40
CA ALA A 392 -23.14 13.05 -22.36
C ALA A 392 -23.28 13.74 -23.72
N PRO A 393 -23.36 15.09 -23.77
CA PRO A 393 -23.25 15.85 -25.02
C PRO A 393 -21.94 15.52 -25.75
N GLY A 394 -22.01 15.15 -27.04
CA GLY A 394 -20.85 14.61 -27.76
C GLY A 394 -20.60 13.13 -27.44
N ALA A 395 -21.67 12.32 -27.53
CA ALA A 395 -21.64 10.89 -27.19
C ALA A 395 -20.46 10.16 -27.85
N VAL A 396 -19.68 9.47 -27.02
CA VAL A 396 -18.56 8.62 -27.44
C VAL A 396 -18.91 7.16 -27.23
N GLU A 397 -18.34 6.29 -28.06
CA GLU A 397 -18.53 4.84 -27.99
C GLU A 397 -17.24 4.13 -27.63
N TRP A 398 -17.37 3.09 -26.81
CA TRP A 398 -16.27 2.18 -26.48
C TRP A 398 -16.79 0.77 -26.31
N ASN A 399 -15.87 -0.18 -26.18
CA ASN A 399 -16.22 -1.56 -25.88
C ASN A 399 -15.94 -1.85 -24.41
N ILE A 400 -16.83 -2.62 -23.79
CA ILE A 400 -16.60 -3.24 -22.48
C ILE A 400 -16.48 -4.75 -22.65
N ASP A 401 -15.66 -5.35 -21.80
CA ASP A 401 -15.41 -6.78 -21.75
C ASP A 401 -16.11 -7.35 -20.52
N VAL A 402 -17.23 -8.05 -20.74
CA VAL A 402 -18.12 -8.55 -19.69
C VAL A 402 -17.88 -10.05 -19.49
N PRO A 403 -17.53 -10.53 -18.29
CA PRO A 403 -17.42 -11.96 -18.04
C PRO A 403 -18.78 -12.65 -18.18
N ASN A 404 -18.84 -13.78 -18.87
CA ASN A 404 -20.09 -14.52 -19.12
C ASN A 404 -20.72 -15.05 -17.82
N SER A 405 -19.91 -15.23 -16.77
CA SER A 405 -20.37 -15.56 -15.42
C SER A 405 -21.13 -14.44 -14.70
N GLU A 406 -21.17 -13.21 -15.24
CA GLU A 406 -21.77 -12.04 -14.60
C GLU A 406 -22.90 -11.46 -15.47
N SER A 407 -24.02 -11.08 -14.84
CA SER A 407 -25.11 -10.43 -15.57
C SER A 407 -24.69 -9.03 -16.03
N LEU A 408 -25.10 -8.65 -17.24
CA LEU A 408 -24.79 -7.34 -17.80
C LEU A 408 -25.24 -6.19 -16.88
N GLU A 409 -26.44 -6.29 -16.32
CA GLU A 409 -26.99 -5.29 -15.41
C GLU A 409 -26.10 -5.07 -14.18
N LYS A 410 -25.65 -6.15 -13.53
CA LYS A 410 -24.77 -6.08 -12.37
C LYS A 410 -23.41 -5.50 -12.72
N PHE A 411 -22.86 -5.91 -13.87
CA PHE A 411 -21.58 -5.40 -14.37
C PHE A 411 -21.63 -3.88 -14.63
N LEU A 412 -22.73 -3.39 -15.20
CA LEU A 412 -22.93 -1.96 -15.48
C LEU A 412 -23.16 -1.17 -14.19
N ALA A 413 -23.99 -1.65 -13.26
CA ALA A 413 -24.25 -0.99 -11.99
C ALA A 413 -23.00 -0.83 -11.11
N ALA A 414 -22.03 -1.74 -11.25
CA ALA A 414 -20.74 -1.64 -10.57
C ALA A 414 -19.77 -0.62 -11.21
N ARG A 415 -20.08 -0.09 -12.39
CA ARG A 415 -19.17 0.76 -13.19
C ARG A 415 -19.73 2.15 -13.51
N TYR A 416 -21.04 2.28 -13.60
CA TYR A 416 -21.73 3.46 -14.11
C TYR A 416 -22.93 3.79 -13.22
N GLU A 417 -23.18 5.08 -13.04
CA GLU A 417 -24.42 5.56 -12.44
C GLU A 417 -25.61 5.33 -13.41
N PRO A 418 -26.84 5.23 -12.90
CA PRO A 418 -28.03 5.08 -13.73
C PRO A 418 -28.14 6.20 -14.77
N GLY A 419 -28.33 5.81 -16.04
CA GLY A 419 -28.49 6.76 -17.14
C GLY A 419 -27.20 7.38 -17.68
N GLU A 420 -26.01 6.95 -17.23
CA GLU A 420 -24.76 7.46 -17.80
C GLU A 420 -24.43 6.91 -19.18
N VAL A 421 -24.87 5.68 -19.44
CA VAL A 421 -24.53 4.94 -20.65
C VAL A 421 -25.71 4.18 -21.19
N THR A 422 -25.69 3.94 -22.50
CA THR A 422 -26.54 2.94 -23.17
C THR A 422 -25.66 1.82 -23.69
N VAL A 423 -26.15 0.58 -23.62
CA VAL A 423 -25.40 -0.60 -24.02
C VAL A 423 -26.13 -1.31 -25.14
N SER A 424 -25.39 -1.66 -26.18
CA SER A 424 -25.89 -2.47 -27.29
C SER A 424 -26.24 -3.87 -26.78
N GLU A 425 -27.44 -4.34 -27.09
CA GLU A 425 -27.83 -5.73 -26.84
C GLU A 425 -27.04 -6.73 -27.69
N THR A 426 -26.62 -6.30 -28.89
CA THR A 426 -25.82 -7.11 -29.81
C THR A 426 -24.41 -7.33 -29.28
N GLU A 427 -24.01 -8.60 -29.23
CA GLU A 427 -22.63 -9.01 -28.96
C GLU A 427 -21.70 -8.58 -30.10
N VAL A 428 -20.55 -7.99 -29.75
CA VAL A 428 -19.51 -7.60 -30.72
C VAL A 428 -18.59 -8.77 -31.03
N SER A 429 -18.19 -9.52 -29.98
CA SER A 429 -17.37 -10.72 -30.10
C SER A 429 -17.27 -11.43 -28.74
N SER A 430 -17.17 -12.76 -28.73
CA SER A 430 -16.74 -13.54 -27.56
C SER A 430 -15.27 -13.93 -27.66
N SER A 431 -14.57 -14.04 -26.53
CA SER A 431 -13.24 -14.63 -26.47
C SER A 431 -12.97 -15.25 -25.10
N CYS A 432 -12.23 -16.35 -25.05
CA CYS A 432 -11.75 -16.95 -23.81
C CYS A 432 -10.42 -16.29 -23.40
N ARG A 433 -10.39 -15.61 -22.25
CA ARG A 433 -9.17 -15.00 -21.67
C ARG A 433 -9.00 -15.46 -20.23
N ILE A 434 -7.80 -15.97 -19.92
CA ILE A 434 -7.44 -16.34 -18.55
C ILE A 434 -6.82 -15.11 -17.88
N GLU A 435 -7.67 -14.31 -17.23
CA GLU A 435 -7.27 -13.07 -16.55
C GLU A 435 -7.20 -13.28 -15.04
N VAL A 436 -6.07 -12.91 -14.43
CA VAL A 436 -5.83 -13.11 -13.00
C VAL A 436 -6.05 -11.82 -12.21
N GLU A 437 -5.56 -10.70 -12.74
CA GLU A 437 -5.51 -9.41 -12.07
C GLU A 437 -6.89 -8.93 -11.59
N PRO A 438 -7.96 -8.97 -12.40
CA PRO A 438 -9.28 -8.47 -11.98
C PRO A 438 -9.90 -9.22 -10.79
N LEU A 439 -9.39 -10.40 -10.43
CA LEU A 439 -9.92 -11.23 -9.34
C LEU A 439 -9.40 -10.82 -7.96
N PHE A 440 -8.29 -10.08 -7.90
CA PHE A 440 -7.59 -9.72 -6.66
C PHE A 440 -7.51 -8.22 -6.42
N GLU A 441 -7.90 -7.41 -7.40
CA GLU A 441 -7.76 -5.97 -7.32
C GLU A 441 -8.64 -5.37 -6.21
N ARG A 442 -8.03 -4.46 -5.43
CA ARG A 442 -8.75 -3.66 -4.43
C ARG A 442 -8.96 -2.28 -5.00
N ASP A 443 -10.22 -1.87 -5.14
CA ASP A 443 -10.51 -0.53 -5.64
C ASP A 443 -10.33 0.50 -4.51
N GLU A 444 -9.10 1.01 -4.38
CA GLU A 444 -8.75 2.04 -3.40
C GLU A 444 -9.51 3.34 -3.63
N VAL A 445 -9.73 3.66 -4.90
CA VAL A 445 -10.44 4.87 -5.35
C VAL A 445 -11.90 4.79 -4.97
N ALA A 446 -12.58 3.67 -5.25
CA ALA A 446 -13.97 3.47 -4.85
C ALA A 446 -14.14 3.50 -3.32
N ARG A 447 -13.22 2.89 -2.55
CA ARG A 447 -13.24 2.97 -1.07
C ARG A 447 -13.05 4.39 -0.56
N TRP A 448 -12.16 5.15 -1.18
CA TRP A 448 -11.94 6.55 -0.83
C TRP A 448 -13.16 7.40 -1.17
N ALA A 449 -13.72 7.26 -2.37
CA ALA A 449 -14.90 8.00 -2.82
C ALA A 449 -16.13 7.69 -1.95
N LEU A 450 -16.30 6.43 -1.52
CA LEU A 450 -17.34 6.03 -0.57
C LEU A 450 -17.22 6.79 0.77
N LYS A 451 -16.00 6.96 1.29
CA LYS A 451 -15.77 7.77 2.51
C LYS A 451 -16.14 9.24 2.31
N MET A 452 -15.88 9.77 1.11
CA MET A 452 -16.23 11.14 0.73
C MET A 452 -17.72 11.30 0.37
N LYS A 453 -18.47 10.20 0.26
CA LYS A 453 -19.85 10.17 -0.28
C LYS A 453 -19.94 10.76 -1.69
N TRP A 454 -18.90 10.54 -2.50
CA TRP A 454 -18.86 11.02 -3.88
C TRP A 454 -19.23 9.90 -4.85
N PRO A 455 -20.07 10.17 -5.87
CA PRO A 455 -20.33 9.20 -6.93
C PRO A 455 -19.04 8.90 -7.69
N THR A 456 -18.91 7.68 -8.21
CA THR A 456 -17.79 7.31 -9.07
C THR A 456 -18.30 6.83 -10.42
N SER A 457 -17.61 7.23 -11.48
CA SER A 457 -17.86 6.76 -12.84
C SER A 457 -16.54 6.40 -13.54
N ARG A 458 -16.60 6.13 -14.84
CA ARG A 458 -15.41 5.91 -15.67
C ARG A 458 -15.05 7.18 -16.42
N LEU A 459 -13.76 7.43 -16.65
CA LEU A 459 -13.31 8.60 -17.41
C LEU A 459 -14.02 8.70 -18.78
N ALA A 460 -14.26 7.56 -19.44
CA ALA A 460 -14.99 7.52 -20.72
C ALA A 460 -16.42 8.13 -20.68
N THR A 461 -17.07 8.24 -19.52
CA THR A 461 -18.43 8.83 -19.42
C THR A 461 -18.42 10.35 -19.34
N VAL A 462 -17.27 10.97 -19.05
CA VAL A 462 -17.12 12.41 -18.89
C VAL A 462 -16.39 13.09 -20.05
N VAL A 463 -15.99 12.32 -21.07
CA VAL A 463 -15.33 12.85 -22.28
C VAL A 463 -16.31 13.06 -23.44
N THR A 464 -16.00 14.01 -24.31
CA THR A 464 -16.80 14.35 -25.52
C THR A 464 -16.14 13.93 -26.83
N ALA A 465 -14.89 13.46 -26.77
CA ALA A 465 -14.14 12.92 -27.89
C ALA A 465 -13.11 11.89 -27.39
N PRO A 466 -12.65 10.97 -28.25
CA PRO A 466 -11.56 10.07 -27.91
C PRO A 466 -10.31 10.82 -27.44
N PRO A 467 -9.66 10.38 -26.34
CA PRO A 467 -8.40 10.99 -25.92
C PRO A 467 -7.34 10.90 -27.01
N VAL A 468 -6.48 11.91 -27.07
CA VAL A 468 -5.41 12.04 -28.06
C VAL A 468 -4.07 12.16 -27.36
N LEU A 469 -3.09 11.38 -27.79
CA LEU A 469 -1.73 11.50 -27.28
C LEU A 469 -0.89 12.42 -28.19
N HIS A 470 -0.36 13.50 -27.64
CA HIS A 470 0.54 14.42 -28.34
C HIS A 470 2.00 14.19 -27.92
N PRO A 471 2.97 14.32 -28.83
CA PRO A 471 4.39 14.32 -28.47
C PRO A 471 4.76 15.59 -27.65
N PRO A 472 5.91 15.59 -26.96
CA PRO A 472 6.39 16.74 -26.19
C PRO A 472 6.36 18.04 -27.00
N GLY A 473 5.87 19.12 -26.40
CA GLY A 473 5.93 20.47 -26.97
C GLY A 473 4.97 20.78 -28.13
N LYS A 474 4.07 19.87 -28.52
CA LYS A 474 3.10 20.07 -29.63
C LYS A 474 1.63 20.21 -29.21
N ALA A 475 1.33 20.32 -27.91
CA ALA A 475 -0.05 20.51 -27.46
C ALA A 475 -0.55 21.93 -27.80
N GLY A 476 -1.37 22.06 -28.85
CA GLY A 476 -2.06 23.30 -29.19
C GLY A 476 -3.19 23.58 -28.21
N LEU A 477 -3.12 24.74 -27.53
CA LEU A 477 -4.13 25.20 -26.59
C LEU A 477 -5.43 25.60 -27.30
N SER A 478 -6.32 24.65 -27.54
CA SER A 478 -7.74 24.93 -27.73
C SER A 478 -8.60 23.79 -27.19
N SER A 479 -9.43 24.09 -26.18
CA SER A 479 -10.46 23.24 -25.57
C SER A 479 -10.07 21.86 -25.01
N THR A 480 -8.78 21.51 -25.05
CA THR A 480 -8.26 20.18 -24.70
C THR A 480 -7.14 20.37 -23.69
N PHE A 481 -7.19 19.68 -22.54
CA PHE A 481 -6.20 19.85 -21.47
C PHE A 481 -5.23 18.68 -21.39
N ALA A 482 -4.00 19.02 -21.01
CA ALA A 482 -2.80 18.20 -21.04
C ALA A 482 -2.50 17.59 -19.66
N VAL A 483 -2.52 16.27 -19.52
CA VAL A 483 -1.88 15.60 -18.37
C VAL A 483 -0.38 15.55 -18.65
N ALA A 484 0.42 16.30 -17.90
CA ALA A 484 1.88 16.31 -18.01
C ALA A 484 2.52 15.67 -16.76
N ALA A 485 3.55 14.85 -16.98
CA ALA A 485 4.44 14.38 -15.92
C ALA A 485 5.28 15.56 -15.40
N ALA A 486 5.30 15.77 -14.07
CA ALA A 486 5.92 16.97 -13.47
C ALA A 486 7.43 16.85 -13.21
N SER A 487 8.05 15.67 -13.39
CA SER A 487 9.50 15.42 -13.23
C SER A 487 9.85 13.99 -13.70
N GLU A 488 11.14 13.64 -13.82
CA GLU A 488 11.60 12.25 -14.06
C GLU A 488 11.20 11.29 -12.92
N GLU A 489 11.03 11.80 -11.69
CA GLU A 489 10.49 11.04 -10.54
C GLU A 489 8.95 11.02 -10.51
N ASP A 490 8.28 11.96 -11.18
CA ASP A 490 6.82 12.13 -11.30
C ASP A 490 6.26 11.71 -12.67
N ALA A 491 6.96 10.85 -13.40
CA ALA A 491 6.44 10.29 -14.64
C ALA A 491 5.08 9.62 -14.37
N THR A 492 3.98 10.26 -14.80
CA THR A 492 2.68 9.60 -14.75
C THR A 492 2.77 8.33 -15.62
N PRO A 493 2.30 7.17 -15.13
CA PRO A 493 2.66 5.85 -15.67
C PRO A 493 2.42 5.61 -17.17
N TRP A 494 1.58 6.41 -17.81
CA TRP A 494 1.19 6.35 -19.23
C TRP A 494 2.25 6.84 -20.22
N LEU A 495 3.14 7.74 -19.81
CA LEU A 495 3.93 8.55 -20.74
C LEU A 495 5.36 8.06 -20.96
N GLY A 496 5.80 7.11 -20.14
CA GLY A 496 7.22 6.77 -20.05
C GLY A 496 8.09 8.02 -19.82
N SER A 497 9.40 7.88 -19.97
CA SER A 497 10.36 8.98 -19.95
C SER A 497 10.25 9.92 -21.17
N SER A 498 9.18 9.82 -21.97
CA SER A 498 9.10 10.48 -23.29
C SER A 498 8.53 11.89 -23.28
N GLY A 499 7.87 12.34 -22.19
CA GLY A 499 7.31 13.70 -22.08
C GLY A 499 6.06 13.98 -22.95
N ALA A 500 5.40 12.95 -23.48
CA ALA A 500 4.17 13.10 -24.24
C ALA A 500 3.01 13.65 -23.37
N VAL A 501 1.91 14.08 -23.98
CA VAL A 501 0.80 14.75 -23.31
C VAL A 501 -0.53 14.13 -23.75
N LEU A 502 -1.34 13.68 -22.80
CA LEU A 502 -2.69 13.19 -23.08
C LEU A 502 -3.69 14.35 -23.08
N SER A 503 -4.35 14.54 -24.21
CA SER A 503 -5.42 15.49 -24.44
C SER A 503 -6.78 14.84 -24.18
N ILE A 504 -7.56 15.42 -23.27
CA ILE A 504 -8.93 14.98 -22.96
C ILE A 504 -9.91 16.13 -23.17
N ALA A 505 -10.95 15.90 -23.97
CA ALA A 505 -12.06 16.83 -24.14
C ALA A 505 -13.17 16.46 -23.15
N VAL A 506 -13.51 17.36 -22.23
CA VAL A 506 -14.43 17.09 -21.10
C VAL A 506 -15.81 17.70 -21.37
N ALA A 507 -16.87 16.98 -20.99
CA ALA A 507 -18.23 17.48 -21.06
C ALA A 507 -18.48 18.52 -19.94
N SER A 508 -18.68 19.78 -20.31
CA SER A 508 -18.78 20.93 -19.39
C SER A 508 -19.91 20.84 -18.35
N GLY A 509 -20.92 20.01 -18.59
CA GLY A 509 -22.00 19.74 -17.63
C GLY A 509 -21.80 18.50 -16.75
N ARG A 510 -20.68 17.78 -16.90
CA ARG A 510 -20.38 16.51 -16.21
C ARG A 510 -19.17 16.63 -15.29
N ALA A 511 -18.11 17.28 -15.76
CA ALA A 511 -16.89 17.46 -14.98
C ALA A 511 -16.24 18.82 -15.27
N ASP A 512 -15.69 19.43 -14.22
CA ASP A 512 -14.80 20.56 -14.32
C ASP A 512 -13.42 20.07 -14.76
N ALA A 513 -12.88 20.65 -15.84
CA ALA A 513 -11.62 20.20 -16.43
C ALA A 513 -10.42 20.42 -15.50
N ALA A 514 -10.41 21.50 -14.70
CA ALA A 514 -9.32 21.79 -13.78
C ALA A 514 -9.36 20.85 -12.57
N PHE A 515 -10.56 20.52 -12.08
CA PHE A 515 -10.75 19.47 -11.07
C PHE A 515 -10.25 18.12 -11.58
N LEU A 516 -10.69 17.68 -12.76
CA LEU A 516 -10.31 16.37 -13.31
C LEU A 516 -8.80 16.27 -13.52
N ASN A 517 -8.15 17.35 -13.98
CA ASN A 517 -6.70 17.41 -14.10
C ASN A 517 -5.99 17.30 -12.74
N GLY A 518 -6.43 18.06 -11.74
CA GLY A 518 -5.90 17.96 -10.38
C GLY A 518 -6.08 16.56 -9.79
N TRP A 519 -7.24 15.94 -10.02
CA TRP A 519 -7.52 14.59 -9.57
C TRP A 519 -6.63 13.54 -10.24
N LEU A 520 -6.55 13.52 -11.58
CA LEU A 520 -5.73 12.53 -12.31
C LEU A 520 -4.24 12.66 -11.98
N ALA A 521 -3.78 13.87 -11.65
CA ALA A 521 -2.40 14.12 -11.21
C ALA A 521 -2.12 13.69 -9.75
N SER A 522 -3.17 13.55 -8.92
CA SER A 522 -3.06 13.17 -7.51
C SER A 522 -2.60 11.71 -7.31
N PRO A 523 -2.10 11.31 -6.12
CA PRO A 523 -1.73 9.93 -5.84
C PRO A 523 -2.86 8.91 -6.10
N LEU A 524 -4.09 9.24 -5.73
CA LEU A 524 -5.26 8.38 -5.96
C LEU A 524 -5.67 8.33 -7.43
N GLY A 525 -5.53 9.44 -8.15
CA GLY A 525 -5.69 9.46 -9.61
C GLY A 525 -4.68 8.53 -10.28
N ARG A 526 -3.39 8.64 -9.93
CA ARG A 526 -2.31 7.76 -10.41
C ARG A 526 -2.58 6.28 -10.10
N GLU A 527 -3.14 5.95 -8.94
CA GLU A 527 -3.56 4.58 -8.63
C GLU A 527 -4.73 4.11 -9.52
N SER A 528 -5.74 4.96 -9.75
CA SER A 528 -6.86 4.65 -10.66
C SER A 528 -6.38 4.24 -12.05
N ILE A 529 -5.39 4.96 -12.55
CA ILE A 529 -4.74 4.77 -13.84
C ILE A 529 -3.97 3.46 -13.86
N THR A 530 -3.15 3.24 -12.83
CA THR A 530 -2.34 2.03 -12.68
C THR A 530 -3.24 0.79 -12.61
N ALA A 531 -4.34 0.87 -11.87
CA ALA A 531 -5.37 -0.16 -11.81
C ALA A 531 -6.00 -0.43 -13.18
N ALA A 532 -6.38 0.62 -13.93
CA ALA A 532 -6.92 0.49 -15.27
C ALA A 532 -5.95 -0.23 -16.24
N HIS A 533 -4.65 0.10 -16.17
CA HIS A 533 -3.62 -0.61 -16.94
C HIS A 533 -3.52 -2.09 -16.59
N ARG A 534 -3.54 -2.44 -15.29
CA ARG A 534 -3.52 -3.84 -14.85
C ARG A 534 -4.71 -4.63 -15.38
N ARG A 535 -5.93 -4.04 -15.37
CA ARG A 535 -7.15 -4.66 -15.91
C ARG A 535 -7.08 -4.94 -17.41
N LEU A 536 -6.34 -4.13 -18.16
CA LEU A 536 -6.14 -4.31 -19.60
C LEU A 536 -5.00 -5.29 -19.94
N GLY A 537 -4.45 -6.00 -18.94
CA GLY A 537 -3.54 -7.13 -19.14
C GLY A 537 -2.10 -6.77 -19.49
N GLY A 538 -1.69 -5.50 -19.35
CA GLY A 538 -0.37 -5.04 -19.75
C GLY A 538 0.57 -4.70 -18.60
N THR A 539 1.86 -5.04 -18.79
CA THR A 539 2.94 -4.15 -18.36
C THR A 539 2.72 -2.77 -19.00
N LEU A 540 3.08 -1.70 -18.30
CA LEU A 540 2.76 -0.29 -18.60
C LEU A 540 2.95 0.19 -20.07
N GLY A 541 3.63 -0.57 -20.93
CA GLY A 541 3.91 -0.22 -22.33
C GLY A 541 2.90 -0.69 -23.40
N ILE A 542 1.80 -1.38 -23.08
CA ILE A 542 0.90 -1.98 -24.11
C ILE A 542 -0.21 -1.05 -24.62
N VAL A 543 -0.55 0.03 -23.90
CA VAL A 543 -1.56 0.98 -24.40
C VAL A 543 -0.94 1.76 -25.56
N ARG A 544 -1.28 1.34 -26.78
CA ARG A 544 -0.89 2.02 -28.01
C ARG A 544 -1.44 3.45 -28.02
N SER A 545 -0.73 4.37 -28.66
CA SER A 545 -1.12 5.78 -28.80
C SER A 545 -2.31 6.03 -29.73
N ASP A 546 -2.97 4.96 -30.21
CA ASP A 546 -4.16 5.08 -31.05
C ASP A 546 -5.42 5.36 -30.22
N SER A 547 -6.39 6.07 -30.80
CA SER A 547 -7.60 6.52 -30.12
C SER A 547 -8.47 5.37 -29.57
N ARG A 548 -8.43 4.16 -30.16
CA ARG A 548 -9.23 3.03 -29.68
C ARG A 548 -8.65 2.48 -28.37
N SER A 549 -7.33 2.32 -28.31
CA SER A 549 -6.62 1.89 -27.11
C SER A 549 -6.77 2.90 -25.96
N LEU A 550 -6.66 4.20 -26.27
CA LEU A 550 -6.86 5.27 -25.29
C LEU A 550 -8.30 5.32 -24.77
N MET A 551 -9.31 5.07 -25.61
CA MET A 551 -10.70 4.96 -25.18
C MET A 551 -10.97 3.74 -24.27
N GLN A 552 -10.34 2.59 -24.55
CA GLN A 552 -10.44 1.42 -23.67
C GLN A 552 -9.84 1.70 -22.30
N LEU A 553 -8.73 2.42 -22.24
CA LEU A 553 -8.13 2.85 -21.00
C LEU A 553 -9.03 3.83 -20.24
N ALA A 554 -9.58 4.83 -20.93
CA ALA A 554 -10.57 5.75 -20.36
C ALA A 554 -11.79 5.02 -19.79
N ALA A 555 -12.20 3.90 -20.39
CA ALA A 555 -13.32 3.08 -19.91
C ALA A 555 -13.00 2.33 -18.60
N GLU A 556 -11.73 2.14 -18.25
CA GLU A 556 -11.32 1.42 -17.04
C GLU A 556 -10.86 2.35 -15.90
N ILE A 557 -10.53 3.61 -16.17
CA ILE A 557 -10.14 4.58 -15.13
C ILE A 557 -11.36 5.03 -14.33
N VAL A 558 -11.30 4.87 -13.01
CA VAL A 558 -12.32 5.35 -12.08
C VAL A 558 -12.08 6.82 -11.77
N VAL A 559 -13.12 7.64 -11.88
CA VAL A 559 -13.10 9.07 -11.55
C VAL A 559 -14.25 9.40 -10.59
N PRO A 560 -13.99 10.14 -9.49
CA PRO A 560 -15.05 10.71 -8.68
C PRO A 560 -15.71 11.87 -9.43
N VAL A 561 -17.03 11.97 -9.31
CA VAL A 561 -17.84 13.00 -9.97
C VAL A 561 -18.79 13.64 -8.94
N PRO A 562 -18.28 14.43 -7.97
CA PRO A 562 -19.12 15.22 -7.06
C PRO A 562 -19.85 16.34 -7.82
N ALA A 563 -20.74 17.08 -7.14
CA ALA A 563 -21.45 18.20 -7.76
C ALA A 563 -20.49 19.22 -8.40
N LEU A 564 -20.83 19.78 -9.57
CA LEU A 564 -19.96 20.70 -10.31
C LEU A 564 -19.47 21.89 -9.47
N ALA A 565 -20.33 22.44 -8.60
CA ALA A 565 -19.95 23.53 -7.70
C ALA A 565 -18.80 23.13 -6.75
N GLU A 566 -18.82 21.89 -6.26
CA GLU A 566 -17.76 21.35 -5.41
C GLU A 566 -16.47 21.10 -6.22
N GLN A 567 -16.60 20.57 -7.44
CA GLN A 567 -15.45 20.41 -8.35
C GLN A 567 -14.76 21.75 -8.62
N SER A 568 -15.52 22.80 -8.99
CA SER A 568 -14.97 24.13 -9.27
C SER A 568 -14.39 24.81 -8.02
N ARG A 569 -14.98 24.57 -6.83
CA ARG A 569 -14.41 25.04 -5.55
C ARG A 569 -13.03 24.45 -5.32
N ILE A 570 -12.90 23.12 -5.44
CA ILE A 570 -11.63 22.41 -5.27
C ILE A 570 -10.61 22.85 -6.31
N ALA A 571 -11.02 22.97 -7.58
CA ALA A 571 -10.14 23.46 -8.65
C ALA A 571 -9.61 24.87 -8.37
N THR A 572 -10.45 25.75 -7.83
CA THR A 572 -10.06 27.12 -7.45
C THR A 572 -9.05 27.12 -6.29
N GLU A 573 -9.23 26.23 -5.31
CA GLU A 573 -8.33 26.06 -4.17
C GLU A 573 -6.98 25.46 -4.60
N ASP A 574 -6.99 24.42 -5.42
CA ASP A 574 -5.79 23.83 -6.02
C ASP A 574 -5.00 24.85 -6.85
N ALA A 575 -5.68 25.70 -7.62
CA ALA A 575 -5.04 26.79 -8.36
C ALA A 575 -4.35 27.82 -7.45
N LYS A 576 -4.85 28.05 -6.22
CA LYS A 576 -4.16 28.89 -5.23
C LYS A 576 -2.87 28.20 -4.76
N LEU A 577 -2.91 26.90 -4.47
CA LEU A 577 -1.73 26.14 -4.04
C LEU A 577 -0.66 26.08 -5.13
N LYS A 578 -1.04 25.81 -6.38
CA LYS A 578 -0.12 25.81 -7.53
C LYS A 578 0.60 27.15 -7.76
N ARG A 579 -0.04 28.27 -7.40
CA ARG A 579 0.61 29.59 -7.44
C ARG A 579 1.71 29.71 -6.37
N VAL A 580 1.47 29.19 -5.18
CA VAL A 580 2.48 29.14 -4.11
C VAL A 580 3.63 28.24 -4.52
N GLU A 581 3.34 27.03 -5.03
CA GLU A 581 4.36 26.11 -5.54
C GLU A 581 5.21 26.74 -6.66
N SER A 582 4.57 27.43 -7.60
CA SER A 582 5.27 28.14 -8.68
C SER A 582 6.15 29.27 -8.17
N LEU A 583 5.70 30.00 -7.13
CA LEU A 583 6.49 31.03 -6.47
C LEU A 583 7.73 30.42 -5.81
N VAL A 584 7.55 29.35 -5.03
CA VAL A 584 8.65 28.61 -4.39
C VAL A 584 9.64 28.08 -5.43
N ARG A 585 9.16 27.45 -6.50
CA ARG A 585 10.01 26.91 -7.58
C ARG A 585 10.81 28.02 -8.27
N ARG A 586 10.17 29.15 -8.55
CA ARG A 586 10.83 30.32 -9.14
C ARG A 586 11.91 30.87 -8.21
N THR A 587 11.57 31.12 -6.95
CA THR A 587 12.53 31.64 -5.96
C THR A 587 13.70 30.69 -5.74
N ARG A 588 13.48 29.37 -5.80
CA ARG A 588 14.56 28.38 -5.78
C ARG A 588 15.47 28.47 -7.00
N GLY A 589 14.92 28.75 -8.19
CA GLY A 589 15.71 29.02 -9.40
C GLY A 589 16.55 30.28 -9.25
N GLU A 590 15.92 31.40 -8.85
CA GLU A 590 16.59 32.69 -8.59
C GLU A 590 17.70 32.57 -7.53
N PHE A 591 17.46 31.75 -6.49
CA PHE A 591 18.48 31.44 -5.49
C PHE A 591 19.73 30.81 -6.10
N TRP A 592 19.58 29.82 -6.98
CA TRP A 592 20.74 29.17 -7.62
C TRP A 592 21.44 30.07 -8.65
N GLU A 593 20.75 31.06 -9.18
CA GLU A 593 21.36 32.14 -9.99
C GLU A 593 22.17 33.12 -9.13
N GLN A 594 21.75 33.37 -7.87
CA GLN A 594 22.39 34.33 -6.96
C GLN A 594 22.52 33.76 -5.52
N PRO A 595 23.35 32.72 -5.30
CA PRO A 595 23.39 31.99 -4.02
C PRO A 595 23.84 32.85 -2.84
N THR A 596 24.61 33.92 -3.08
CA THR A 596 25.06 34.87 -2.06
C THR A 596 23.95 35.74 -1.47
N LYS A 597 22.78 35.82 -2.14
CA LYS A 597 21.59 36.54 -1.65
C LYS A 597 20.54 35.60 -1.03
N GLY A 598 20.92 34.38 -0.65
CA GLY A 598 19.99 33.36 -0.18
C GLY A 598 19.05 33.83 0.94
N GLN A 599 19.56 34.61 1.88
CA GLN A 599 18.77 35.12 3.01
C GLN A 599 17.65 36.09 2.57
N GLU A 600 17.88 36.89 1.51
CA GLU A 600 16.87 37.80 0.93
C GLU A 600 15.77 37.04 0.16
N PHE A 601 16.10 35.87 -0.41
CA PHE A 601 15.13 35.02 -1.09
C PHE A 601 14.27 34.23 -0.11
N VAL A 602 14.90 33.69 0.95
CA VAL A 602 14.20 32.94 2.01
C VAL A 602 13.30 33.86 2.82
N SER A 603 13.72 35.12 3.06
CA SER A 603 12.95 36.04 3.91
C SER A 603 11.55 36.37 3.40
N LYS A 604 11.34 36.26 2.08
CA LYS A 604 10.01 36.40 1.45
C LYS A 604 9.00 35.34 1.90
N PHE A 605 9.49 34.24 2.47
CA PHE A 605 8.68 33.16 3.03
C PHE A 605 8.76 33.12 4.55
N ASP A 606 9.40 34.07 5.23
CA ASP A 606 9.52 34.07 6.69
C ASP A 606 8.14 34.03 7.35
N ASP A 607 7.13 34.75 6.86
CA ASP A 607 5.76 34.66 7.38
C ASP A 607 5.09 33.29 7.16
N LEU A 608 5.58 32.47 6.23
CA LEU A 608 5.11 31.09 6.01
C LEU A 608 5.96 30.08 6.79
N LEU A 609 7.24 30.40 7.06
CA LEU A 609 8.24 29.55 7.71
C LEU A 609 8.45 29.85 9.20
N ASP A 610 7.93 30.99 9.69
CA ASP A 610 8.05 31.41 11.08
C ASP A 610 7.18 30.47 11.93
N GLU A 611 7.87 29.59 12.64
CA GLU A 611 7.32 28.62 13.57
C GLU A 611 7.61 29.02 15.02
N SER A 612 8.04 30.26 15.26
CA SER A 612 8.39 30.71 16.61
C SER A 612 7.17 30.68 17.54
N PRO A 613 7.36 30.42 18.85
CA PRO A 613 6.30 30.54 19.83
C PRO A 613 5.66 31.95 19.86
N HIS A 614 6.39 32.98 19.40
CA HIS A 614 5.86 34.33 19.25
C HIS A 614 4.70 34.40 18.23
N LYS A 615 4.86 33.81 17.04
CA LYS A 615 3.79 33.77 16.04
C LYS A 615 2.64 32.88 16.49
N TRP A 616 2.93 31.76 17.15
CA TRP A 616 1.90 30.89 17.71
C TRP A 616 1.02 31.64 18.73
N ALA A 617 1.59 32.59 19.50
CA ALA A 617 0.81 33.40 20.42
C ALA A 617 -0.38 34.12 19.74
N ASN A 618 -0.26 34.50 18.46
CA ASN A 618 -1.34 35.15 17.69
C ASN A 618 -2.55 34.24 17.45
N ASP A 619 -2.36 32.92 17.54
CA ASP A 619 -3.42 31.93 17.37
C ASP A 619 -4.06 31.52 18.70
N LEU A 620 -3.47 31.92 19.83
CA LEU A 620 -3.95 31.59 21.16
C LEU A 620 -5.00 32.59 21.66
N PRO A 621 -5.95 32.15 22.50
CA PRO A 621 -6.83 33.05 23.26
C PRO A 621 -6.00 34.00 24.10
N TYR A 622 -6.42 35.27 24.17
CA TYR A 622 -5.67 36.36 24.84
C TYR A 622 -5.10 35.98 26.23
N PRO A 623 -5.85 35.35 27.16
CA PRO A 623 -5.31 34.99 28.48
C PRO A 623 -4.09 34.05 28.44
N VAL A 624 -4.02 33.17 27.44
CA VAL A 624 -2.91 32.24 27.24
C VAL A 624 -1.80 32.91 26.42
N ALA A 625 -2.18 33.66 25.38
CA ALA A 625 -1.26 34.41 24.53
C ALA A 625 -0.44 35.42 25.34
N ALA A 626 -1.07 36.12 26.28
CA ALA A 626 -0.43 37.09 27.15
C ALA A 626 0.57 36.43 28.11
N ALA A 627 0.23 35.29 28.71
CA ALA A 627 1.16 34.53 29.57
C ALA A 627 2.39 34.03 28.78
N LEU A 628 2.19 33.57 27.54
CA LEU A 628 3.27 33.16 26.64
C LEU A 628 4.13 34.35 26.20
N TRP A 629 3.50 35.48 25.88
CA TRP A 629 4.20 36.71 25.55
C TRP A 629 5.09 37.19 26.71
N THR A 630 4.53 37.22 27.93
CA THR A 630 5.28 37.60 29.13
C THR A 630 6.49 36.68 29.40
N LEU A 631 6.40 35.39 29.08
CA LEU A 631 7.54 34.45 29.14
C LEU A 631 8.68 34.88 28.22
N HIS A 632 8.36 35.27 26.99
CA HIS A 632 9.36 35.68 26.00
C HIS A 632 10.01 37.02 26.34
N THR A 633 9.28 37.93 27.01
CA THR A 633 9.79 39.25 27.38
C THR A 633 10.63 39.25 28.67
N LYS A 634 10.75 38.13 29.41
CA LYS A 634 11.63 38.08 30.59
C LYS A 634 13.10 38.05 30.16
N GLU A 635 13.94 38.84 30.84
CA GLU A 635 15.37 38.96 30.50
C GLU A 635 16.25 37.91 31.21
N THR A 636 15.91 37.53 32.45
CA THR A 636 16.73 36.59 33.25
C THR A 636 16.24 35.15 33.18
N VAL A 637 17.16 34.20 33.33
CA VAL A 637 16.89 32.74 33.34
C VAL A 637 15.93 32.40 34.49
N GLU A 638 16.12 32.98 35.66
CA GLU A 638 15.28 32.80 36.84
C GLU A 638 13.85 33.30 36.60
N ALA A 639 13.71 34.46 35.94
CA ALA A 639 12.40 35.03 35.62
C ALA A 639 11.67 34.21 34.56
N LYS A 640 12.37 33.73 33.51
CA LYS A 640 11.82 32.80 32.52
C LYS A 640 11.39 31.48 33.17
N HIS A 641 12.20 30.94 34.08
CA HIS A 641 11.91 29.69 34.78
C HIS A 641 10.64 29.79 35.63
N LYS A 642 10.42 30.90 36.33
CA LYS A 642 9.16 31.11 37.06
C LYS A 642 7.97 31.31 36.10
N GLN A 643 8.17 32.10 35.04
CA GLN A 643 7.12 32.44 34.10
C GLN A 643 6.65 31.25 33.25
N THR A 644 7.50 30.25 32.97
CA THR A 644 7.08 29.08 32.18
C THR A 644 5.98 28.30 32.90
N PHE A 645 6.07 28.14 34.23
CA PHE A 645 5.01 27.49 35.00
C PHE A 645 3.71 28.29 35.04
N LEU A 646 3.80 29.62 35.04
CA LEU A 646 2.62 30.48 34.92
C LEU A 646 1.95 30.35 33.55
N PHE A 647 2.72 30.19 32.47
CA PHE A 647 2.17 29.87 31.15
C PHE A 647 1.45 28.51 31.15
N TRP A 648 2.07 27.46 31.70
CA TRP A 648 1.44 26.13 31.75
C TRP A 648 0.18 26.12 32.60
N GLU A 649 0.15 26.90 33.69
CA GLU A 649 -1.05 27.08 34.51
C GLU A 649 -2.12 27.89 33.79
N ALA A 650 -1.77 28.95 33.05
CA ALA A 650 -2.68 29.69 32.19
C ALA A 650 -3.32 28.79 31.13
N TYR A 651 -2.51 28.01 30.41
CA TYR A 651 -2.97 27.09 29.37
C TYR A 651 -3.89 26.02 29.94
N ALA A 652 -3.49 25.40 31.06
CA ALA A 652 -4.26 24.36 31.71
C ALA A 652 -5.60 24.89 32.25
N ALA A 653 -5.58 26.02 32.95
CA ALA A 653 -6.76 26.65 33.52
C ALA A 653 -7.75 27.09 32.43
N PHE A 654 -7.27 27.72 31.35
CA PHE A 654 -8.12 28.14 30.25
C PHE A 654 -8.78 26.95 29.55
N THR A 655 -7.99 25.92 29.21
CA THR A 655 -8.50 24.73 28.54
C THR A 655 -9.46 23.94 29.44
N ALA A 656 -9.16 23.83 30.74
CA ALA A 656 -10.07 23.22 31.71
C ALA A 656 -11.38 24.02 31.87
N THR A 657 -11.30 25.35 31.85
CA THR A 657 -12.47 26.24 31.86
C THR A 657 -13.35 26.01 30.64
N MET A 658 -12.76 25.85 29.45
CA MET A 658 -13.50 25.48 28.23
C MET A 658 -14.25 24.15 28.43
N LEU A 659 -13.59 23.11 28.95
CA LEU A 659 -14.23 21.80 29.17
C LEU A 659 -15.35 21.86 30.23
N LEU A 660 -15.14 22.59 31.32
CA LEU A 660 -16.15 22.81 32.35
C LEU A 660 -17.35 23.61 31.81
N SER A 661 -17.10 24.56 30.92
CA SER A 661 -18.15 25.33 30.25
C SER A 661 -18.99 24.45 29.35
N ALA A 662 -18.34 23.60 28.53
CA ALA A 662 -19.04 22.61 27.71
C ALA A 662 -19.85 21.64 28.58
N LEU A 663 -19.26 21.13 29.67
CA LEU A 663 -19.98 20.26 30.60
C LEU A 663 -21.21 20.95 31.19
N ALA A 664 -21.13 22.25 31.52
CA ALA A 664 -22.23 23.00 32.09
C ALA A 664 -23.41 23.24 31.12
N VAL A 665 -23.17 23.22 29.81
CA VAL A 665 -24.22 23.33 28.78
C VAL A 665 -25.06 22.05 28.70
N ASP A 666 -24.46 20.90 28.99
CA ASP A 666 -25.13 19.61 28.95
C ASP A 666 -25.47 19.11 30.36
N GLU A 667 -26.63 19.50 30.88
CA GLU A 667 -27.05 19.20 32.25
C GLU A 667 -27.03 17.69 32.57
N SER A 668 -27.46 16.87 31.62
CA SER A 668 -27.48 15.42 31.81
C SER A 668 -26.08 14.81 31.90
N LEU A 669 -25.14 15.29 31.08
CA LEU A 669 -23.75 14.86 31.13
C LEU A 669 -23.06 15.40 32.39
N ARG A 670 -23.35 16.64 32.77
CA ARG A 670 -22.86 17.25 34.01
C ARG A 670 -23.24 16.43 35.23
N ASP A 671 -24.52 16.09 35.36
CA ASP A 671 -25.02 15.39 36.54
C ASP A 671 -24.45 13.97 36.64
N ALA A 672 -24.21 13.32 35.49
CA ALA A 672 -23.53 12.02 35.42
C ALA A 672 -22.04 12.11 35.78
N GLU A 673 -21.33 13.13 35.30
CA GLU A 673 -19.87 13.17 35.35
C GLU A 673 -19.30 13.93 36.55
N MET A 674 -20.00 14.93 37.07
CA MET A 674 -19.51 15.77 38.17
C MET A 674 -19.15 14.96 39.44
N PRO A 675 -19.92 13.94 39.88
CA PRO A 675 -19.55 13.13 41.03
C PRO A 675 -18.23 12.36 40.84
N GLY A 676 -17.96 11.89 39.63
CA GLY A 676 -16.70 11.21 39.32
C GLY A 676 -15.52 12.17 39.28
N LEU A 677 -15.72 13.41 38.81
CA LEU A 677 -14.67 14.44 38.81
C LEU A 677 -14.31 14.86 40.24
N LYS A 678 -15.31 15.06 41.10
CA LYS A 678 -15.09 15.36 42.53
C LYS A 678 -14.30 14.26 43.22
N ARG A 679 -14.63 12.99 42.96
CA ARG A 679 -13.87 11.84 43.49
C ARG A 679 -12.42 11.84 43.02
N ALA A 680 -12.18 11.98 41.72
CA ALA A 680 -10.83 11.99 41.16
C ALA A 680 -9.93 13.10 41.73
N LEU A 681 -10.50 14.27 42.02
CA LEU A 681 -9.80 15.37 42.69
C LEU A 681 -9.51 15.04 44.16
N ASN A 682 -10.51 14.53 44.89
CA ASN A 682 -10.38 14.19 46.31
C ASN A 682 -9.37 13.06 46.57
N ASP A 683 -9.28 12.07 45.67
CA ASP A 683 -8.37 10.92 45.81
C ASP A 683 -6.89 11.33 45.88
N VAL A 684 -6.55 12.51 45.36
CA VAL A 684 -5.20 13.10 45.42
C VAL A 684 -5.13 14.38 46.26
N GLY A 685 -6.16 14.65 47.08
CA GLY A 685 -6.20 15.80 47.98
C GLY A 685 -6.34 17.16 47.31
N LEU A 686 -6.90 17.22 46.09
CA LEU A 686 -7.13 18.46 45.34
C LEU A 686 -8.62 18.81 45.32
N SER A 687 -8.94 20.10 45.11
CA SER A 687 -10.33 20.56 45.02
C SER A 687 -10.46 21.80 44.12
N LEU A 688 -11.68 22.10 43.67
CA LEU A 688 -12.00 23.37 43.01
C LEU A 688 -12.14 24.52 44.02
N GLU A 689 -12.16 24.27 45.32
CA GLU A 689 -12.07 25.34 46.33
C GLU A 689 -10.68 25.96 46.36
N ARG A 690 -9.66 25.20 45.95
CA ARG A 690 -8.29 25.68 45.73
C ARG A 690 -7.74 25.10 44.43
N ALA A 691 -7.96 25.83 43.34
CA ALA A 691 -7.45 25.49 42.03
C ALA A 691 -5.94 25.73 41.93
N THR A 692 -5.24 24.71 41.46
CA THR A 692 -3.82 24.72 41.13
C THR A 692 -3.62 24.07 39.76
N LEU A 693 -2.44 24.18 39.16
CA LEU A 693 -2.07 23.41 37.97
C LEU A 693 -2.43 21.91 38.07
N GLY A 694 -2.26 21.28 39.24
CA GLY A 694 -2.68 19.89 39.47
C GLY A 694 -4.19 19.69 39.37
N THR A 695 -4.97 20.62 39.93
CA THR A 695 -6.44 20.62 39.84
C THR A 695 -6.88 20.70 38.36
N TRP A 696 -6.31 21.64 37.60
CA TRP A 696 -6.61 21.82 36.18
C TRP A 696 -6.18 20.62 35.34
N SER A 697 -5.02 20.02 35.63
CA SER A 697 -4.51 18.81 34.97
C SER A 697 -5.49 17.62 35.09
N ILE A 698 -6.07 17.38 36.27
CA ILE A 698 -7.05 16.30 36.48
C ILE A 698 -8.36 16.57 35.73
N ILE A 699 -8.82 17.81 35.72
CA ILE A 699 -10.02 18.22 34.97
C ILE A 699 -9.80 17.95 33.48
N LEU A 700 -8.64 18.34 32.92
CA LEU A 700 -8.27 18.07 31.53
C LEU A 700 -8.20 16.57 31.24
N GLN A 701 -7.58 15.79 32.12
CA GLN A 701 -7.46 14.35 31.95
C GLN A 701 -8.84 13.69 31.86
N ARG A 702 -9.72 13.99 32.81
CA ARG A 702 -11.01 13.32 32.93
C ARG A 702 -12.03 13.82 31.91
N LEU A 703 -12.27 15.13 31.84
CA LEU A 703 -13.23 15.69 30.89
C LEU A 703 -12.74 15.55 29.45
N GLY A 704 -11.42 15.67 29.21
CA GLY A 704 -10.85 15.44 27.89
C GLY A 704 -11.07 14.00 27.43
N ALA A 705 -10.97 13.00 28.31
CA ALA A 705 -11.30 11.62 27.97
C ALA A 705 -12.78 11.45 27.60
N ILE A 706 -13.69 11.97 28.43
CA ILE A 706 -15.14 11.89 28.20
C ILE A 706 -15.51 12.50 26.84
N PHE A 707 -15.05 13.73 26.56
CA PHE A 707 -15.38 14.38 25.30
C PHE A 707 -14.69 13.72 24.09
N ARG A 708 -13.49 13.15 24.24
CA ARG A 708 -12.85 12.36 23.17
C ARG A 708 -13.62 11.09 22.85
N ASP A 709 -14.11 10.39 23.87
CA ASP A 709 -14.89 9.16 23.70
C ASP A 709 -16.20 9.47 22.98
N MET A 710 -16.88 10.56 23.34
CA MET A 710 -18.07 11.04 22.63
C MET A 710 -17.76 11.44 21.18
N LEU A 711 -16.64 12.15 20.94
CA LEU A 711 -16.22 12.60 19.61
C LEU A 711 -15.81 11.43 18.68
N THR A 712 -15.42 10.29 19.25
CA THR A 712 -14.99 9.09 18.52
C THR A 712 -16.04 7.97 18.53
N SER A 713 -17.20 8.20 19.16
CA SER A 713 -18.32 7.25 19.22
C SER A 713 -18.79 6.82 17.83
N LYS A 714 -19.33 5.59 17.72
CA LYS A 714 -19.96 5.10 16.48
C LYS A 714 -21.32 5.76 16.20
N GLU A 715 -21.94 6.31 17.24
CA GLU A 715 -23.24 6.98 17.14
C GLU A 715 -23.08 8.42 16.66
N MET A 716 -23.64 8.74 15.50
CA MET A 716 -23.55 10.08 14.91
C MET A 716 -24.15 11.16 15.81
N ASP A 717 -25.26 10.86 16.50
CA ASP A 717 -25.93 11.82 17.39
C ASP A 717 -25.04 12.22 18.57
N GLN A 718 -24.19 11.31 19.08
CA GLN A 718 -23.24 11.63 20.13
C GLN A 718 -22.12 12.54 19.62
N GLN A 719 -21.64 12.32 18.39
CA GLN A 719 -20.66 13.19 17.75
C GLN A 719 -21.22 14.59 17.51
N GLU A 720 -22.46 14.71 17.02
CA GLU A 720 -23.09 16.01 16.78
C GLU A 720 -23.38 16.73 18.10
N ARG A 721 -23.86 16.00 19.11
CA ARG A 721 -24.07 16.53 20.46
C ARG A 721 -22.82 17.18 21.02
N VAL A 722 -21.67 16.49 21.00
CA VAL A 722 -20.42 17.08 21.52
C VAL A 722 -20.00 18.31 20.73
N LEU A 723 -20.06 18.32 19.40
CA LEU A 723 -19.68 19.49 18.61
C LEU A 723 -20.58 20.70 18.90
N ARG A 724 -21.90 20.47 19.06
CA ARG A 724 -22.86 21.51 19.45
C ARG A 724 -22.56 22.09 20.83
N THR A 725 -22.19 21.25 21.81
CA THR A 725 -21.81 21.70 23.16
C THR A 725 -20.59 22.63 23.13
N PHE A 726 -19.69 22.49 22.15
CA PHE A 726 -18.55 23.39 21.91
C PHE A 726 -18.83 24.47 20.86
N GLY A 727 -20.08 24.93 20.72
CA GLY A 727 -20.44 26.04 19.84
C GLY A 727 -20.33 25.73 18.34
N GLY A 728 -20.43 24.45 17.94
CA GLY A 728 -20.36 24.04 16.54
C GLY A 728 -18.94 23.96 15.97
N VAL A 729 -17.92 23.85 16.83
CA VAL A 729 -16.51 23.72 16.43
C VAL A 729 -16.28 22.58 15.42
N ALA A 730 -15.35 22.78 14.49
CA ALA A 730 -14.94 21.72 13.58
C ALA A 730 -14.33 20.54 14.35
N ARG A 731 -14.72 19.31 13.96
CA ARG A 731 -14.20 18.07 14.58
C ARG A 731 -12.67 18.03 14.65
N SER A 732 -12.00 18.47 13.58
CA SER A 732 -10.54 18.50 13.49
C SER A 732 -9.89 19.46 14.49
N SER A 733 -10.52 20.61 14.77
CA SER A 733 -10.04 21.57 15.77
C SER A 733 -10.25 21.02 17.18
N LEU A 734 -11.46 20.54 17.49
CA LEU A 734 -11.76 20.00 18.81
C LEU A 734 -10.85 18.80 19.14
N SER A 735 -10.67 17.87 18.19
CA SER A 735 -9.83 16.68 18.42
C SER A 735 -8.39 17.01 18.81
N ARG A 736 -7.84 18.13 18.31
CA ARG A 736 -6.49 18.60 18.65
C ARG A 736 -6.46 19.28 20.03
N LEU A 737 -7.46 20.11 20.34
CA LEU A 737 -7.56 20.81 21.63
C LEU A 737 -7.70 19.86 22.82
N ILE A 738 -8.38 18.73 22.62
CA ILE A 738 -8.56 17.72 23.67
C ILE A 738 -7.70 16.48 23.45
N ALA A 739 -6.62 16.54 22.65
CA ALA A 739 -5.80 15.37 22.35
C ALA A 739 -5.17 14.74 23.61
N PRO A 740 -4.94 13.41 23.64
CA PRO A 740 -4.23 12.77 24.76
C PRO A 740 -2.84 13.37 25.01
N ALA A 741 -2.17 13.86 23.97
CA ALA A 741 -0.89 14.55 24.07
C ALA A 741 -0.97 15.83 24.90
N VAL A 742 -2.03 16.63 24.78
CA VAL A 742 -2.22 17.86 25.60
C VAL A 742 -2.28 17.51 27.09
N VAL A 743 -3.01 16.45 27.45
CA VAL A 743 -3.10 15.97 28.84
C VAL A 743 -1.74 15.51 29.35
N ARG A 744 -0.99 14.73 28.55
CA ARG A 744 0.35 14.27 28.89
C ARG A 744 1.28 15.46 29.18
N LEU A 745 1.33 16.44 28.28
CA LEU A 745 2.23 17.59 28.38
C LEU A 745 1.94 18.45 29.61
N VAL A 746 0.66 18.74 29.89
CA VAL A 746 0.27 19.49 31.11
C VAL A 746 0.63 18.69 32.38
N SER A 747 0.42 17.37 32.37
CA SER A 747 0.77 16.51 33.50
C SER A 747 2.28 16.46 33.74
N GLU A 748 3.06 16.40 32.67
CA GLU A 748 4.52 16.44 32.72
C GLU A 748 5.04 17.78 33.27
N ALA A 749 4.50 18.90 32.80
CA ALA A 749 4.80 20.23 33.34
C ALA A 749 4.46 20.34 34.84
N ASN A 750 3.32 19.79 35.28
CA ASN A 750 2.94 19.76 36.69
C ASN A 750 3.90 18.89 37.54
N ASN A 751 4.30 17.72 37.03
CA ASN A 751 5.25 16.84 37.69
C ASN A 751 6.62 17.51 37.84
N LYS A 752 7.09 18.21 36.79
CA LYS A 752 8.34 18.99 36.84
C LYS A 752 8.25 20.14 37.83
N ARG A 753 7.14 20.88 37.86
CA ARG A 753 6.90 21.93 38.87
C ARG A 753 7.05 21.39 40.28
N ASN A 754 6.36 20.30 40.59
CA ASN A 754 6.38 19.71 41.94
C ASN A 754 7.76 19.15 42.30
N ALA A 755 8.48 18.55 41.34
CA ALA A 755 9.82 18.02 41.55
C ALA A 755 10.87 19.12 41.79
N TRP A 756 10.81 20.20 41.00
CA TRP A 756 11.80 21.29 41.05
C TRP A 756 11.50 22.31 42.15
N ASP A 757 10.24 22.54 42.53
CA ASP A 757 9.88 23.40 43.67
C ASP A 757 10.03 22.68 45.03
N GLY A 758 9.95 21.35 45.08
CA GLY A 758 9.87 20.57 46.32
C GLY A 758 11.20 20.13 46.95
N HIS A 759 12.33 20.14 46.23
CA HIS A 759 13.55 19.46 46.67
C HIS A 759 14.90 20.18 46.48
N SER A 760 14.97 21.43 46.00
CA SER A 760 16.25 22.13 45.82
C SER A 760 16.41 23.35 46.72
N GLY A 761 17.61 23.55 47.28
CA GLY A 761 18.08 24.88 47.70
C GLY A 761 18.21 25.83 46.50
N ALA A 762 19.00 26.91 46.61
CA ALA A 762 19.21 27.82 45.48
C ALA A 762 19.85 27.07 44.27
N ALA A 763 19.05 26.81 43.23
CA ALA A 763 19.48 26.14 42.01
C ALA A 763 20.50 27.01 41.25
N SER A 764 21.48 26.37 40.59
CA SER A 764 22.48 27.10 39.80
C SER A 764 21.88 27.64 38.48
N GLN A 765 22.47 28.68 37.91
CA GLN A 765 22.00 29.25 36.63
C GLN A 765 22.01 28.21 35.49
N THR A 766 22.99 27.30 35.49
CA THR A 766 23.10 26.20 34.52
C THR A 766 21.96 25.18 34.68
N GLU A 767 21.57 24.88 35.92
CA GLU A 767 20.47 23.97 36.23
C GLU A 767 19.11 24.57 35.81
N LEU A 768 18.90 25.85 36.10
CA LEU A 768 17.70 26.59 35.65
C LEU A 768 17.61 26.68 34.12
N GLN A 769 18.74 26.82 33.43
CA GLN A 769 18.76 26.78 31.97
C GLN A 769 18.37 25.40 31.45
N GLY A 770 18.87 24.32 32.04
CA GLY A 770 18.47 22.95 31.69
C GLY A 770 16.98 22.67 31.92
N HIS A 771 16.40 23.22 32.99
CA HIS A 771 14.95 23.18 33.23
C HIS A 771 14.19 23.91 32.12
N LEU A 772 14.64 25.11 31.73
CA LEU A 772 14.02 25.89 30.65
C LEU A 772 14.09 25.18 29.31
N ASP A 773 15.22 24.57 28.96
CA ASP A 773 15.38 23.85 27.70
C ASP A 773 14.39 22.67 27.62
N HIS A 774 14.21 21.93 28.73
CA HIS A 774 13.19 20.89 28.80
C HIS A 774 11.77 21.44 28.66
N MET A 775 11.44 22.53 29.36
CA MET A 775 10.12 23.15 29.30
C MET A 775 9.81 23.75 27.92
N ASN A 776 10.82 24.23 27.19
CA ASN A 776 10.69 24.68 25.80
C ASN A 776 10.41 23.50 24.86
N GLY A 777 11.03 22.33 25.09
CA GLY A 777 10.68 21.11 24.36
C GLY A 777 9.21 20.72 24.52
N LEU A 778 8.69 20.77 25.75
CA LEU A 778 7.26 20.54 26.00
C LEU A 778 6.36 21.58 25.33
N LEU A 779 6.81 22.84 25.26
CA LEU A 779 6.08 23.93 24.59
C LEU A 779 6.02 23.71 23.07
N ASP A 780 7.11 23.26 22.45
CA ASP A 780 7.17 22.94 21.03
C ASP A 780 6.28 21.73 20.69
N GLU A 781 6.27 20.70 21.52
CA GLU A 781 5.35 19.57 21.38
C GLU A 781 3.88 20.02 21.50
N LEU A 782 3.57 20.91 22.45
CA LEU A 782 2.22 21.47 22.61
C LEU A 782 1.80 22.26 21.36
N ARG A 783 2.70 23.09 20.83
CA ARG A 783 2.48 23.86 19.59
C ARG A 783 2.23 22.93 18.40
N ALA A 784 3.02 21.87 18.24
CA ALA A 784 2.84 20.91 17.15
C ALA A 784 1.48 20.20 17.23
N GLU A 785 1.07 19.80 18.44
CA GLU A 785 -0.20 19.12 18.66
C GLU A 785 -1.39 20.05 18.40
N VAL A 786 -1.39 21.24 19.02
CA VAL A 786 -2.54 22.17 19.01
C VAL A 786 -2.57 23.00 17.74
N GLY A 787 -1.41 23.46 17.25
CA GLY A 787 -1.28 24.33 16.10
C GLY A 787 -2.22 25.53 16.16
N SER A 788 -2.97 25.73 15.07
CA SER A 788 -3.97 26.79 14.94
C SER A 788 -5.39 26.37 15.35
N ALA A 789 -5.56 25.28 16.11
CA ALA A 789 -6.88 24.75 16.47
C ALA A 789 -7.79 25.77 17.18
N TRP A 790 -7.20 26.67 17.99
CA TRP A 790 -7.90 27.78 18.64
C TRP A 790 -8.51 28.80 17.66
N ARG A 791 -8.05 28.88 16.40
CA ARG A 791 -8.73 29.69 15.37
C ARG A 791 -10.12 29.15 15.03
N GLY A 792 -10.34 27.85 15.24
CA GLY A 792 -11.64 27.20 15.06
C GLY A 792 -12.58 27.38 16.25
N LEU A 793 -12.10 27.90 17.39
CA LEU A 793 -12.89 28.15 18.59
C LEU A 793 -12.39 29.43 19.27
N GLN A 794 -12.90 30.57 18.81
CA GLN A 794 -12.36 31.88 19.08
C GLN A 794 -12.96 32.51 20.33
N LEU A 795 -12.12 33.09 21.18
CA LEU A 795 -12.55 33.85 22.35
C LEU A 795 -13.07 35.22 21.94
N VAL A 796 -14.29 35.57 22.37
CA VAL A 796 -14.91 36.86 22.08
C VAL A 796 -15.54 37.49 23.31
N ARG A 797 -15.64 38.82 23.29
CA ARG A 797 -16.41 39.63 24.23
C ARG A 797 -17.45 40.41 23.45
N ALA A 798 -18.71 40.22 23.81
CA ALA A 798 -19.82 40.78 23.05
C ALA A 798 -19.98 42.29 23.33
N GLY A 799 -20.36 43.04 22.29
CA GLY A 799 -20.64 44.47 22.32
C GLY A 799 -22.06 44.76 21.84
N ASN A 800 -22.26 45.92 21.19
CA ASN A 800 -23.59 46.35 20.78
C ASN A 800 -24.22 45.43 19.72
N ALA A 801 -25.51 45.15 19.86
CA ALA A 801 -26.29 44.31 18.95
C ALA A 801 -27.27 45.13 18.10
N SER A 802 -27.57 44.61 16.90
CA SER A 802 -28.60 45.12 15.99
C SER A 802 -29.43 43.95 15.46
N LYS A 803 -30.74 44.14 15.24
CA LYS A 803 -31.63 43.09 14.74
C LYS A 803 -32.25 43.51 13.42
N HIS A 804 -32.07 42.71 12.37
CA HIS A 804 -32.70 42.91 11.05
C HIS A 804 -33.23 41.58 10.52
N GLY A 805 -34.49 41.53 10.10
CA GLY A 805 -35.08 40.33 9.47
C GLY A 805 -35.13 39.07 10.34
N GLY A 806 -35.11 39.20 11.67
CA GLY A 806 -35.09 38.06 12.60
C GLY A 806 -33.69 37.58 13.00
N GLN A 807 -32.64 38.02 12.31
CA GLN A 807 -31.25 37.70 12.59
C GLN A 807 -30.64 38.72 13.57
N ILE A 808 -29.93 38.25 14.60
CA ILE A 808 -29.23 39.10 15.57
C ILE A 808 -27.78 39.23 15.13
N SER A 809 -27.37 40.47 14.94
CA SER A 809 -26.04 40.81 14.48
C SER A 809 -25.35 41.68 15.53
N GLN A 810 -24.31 41.15 16.17
CA GLN A 810 -23.66 41.74 17.34
C GLN A 810 -22.19 42.00 17.07
N ASN A 811 -21.73 43.22 17.36
CA ASN A 811 -20.30 43.52 17.34
C ASN A 811 -19.65 42.77 18.50
N ALA A 812 -18.49 42.16 18.28
CA ALA A 812 -17.71 41.52 19.34
C ALA A 812 -16.23 41.80 19.14
N GLU A 813 -15.53 42.03 20.24
CA GLU A 813 -14.08 42.01 20.24
C GLU A 813 -13.61 40.57 20.10
N LEU A 814 -12.59 40.37 19.26
CA LEU A 814 -11.94 39.08 19.05
C LEU A 814 -10.65 39.03 19.86
N LEU A 815 -10.65 38.22 20.91
CA LEU A 815 -9.58 38.13 21.91
C LEU A 815 -8.58 37.04 21.53
N LEU A 816 -7.94 37.21 20.38
CA LEU A 816 -6.87 36.35 19.88
C LEU A 816 -5.56 37.12 19.82
N GLY A 817 -4.46 36.47 20.22
CA GLY A 817 -3.14 37.07 20.23
C GLY A 817 -2.86 37.96 21.44
N PRO A 818 -1.59 38.37 21.64
CA PRO A 818 -1.19 39.21 22.77
C PRO A 818 -1.44 40.72 22.55
N SER A 819 -1.82 41.13 21.34
CA SER A 819 -1.93 42.55 20.96
C SER A 819 -3.30 43.15 21.28
N THR A 820 -3.30 44.28 21.99
CA THR A 820 -4.47 45.15 22.23
C THR A 820 -4.25 46.52 21.57
N PRO A 821 -5.29 47.18 21.01
CA PRO A 821 -6.72 46.86 21.08
C PRO A 821 -7.11 45.65 20.21
N PHE A 822 -8.14 44.93 20.66
CA PHE A 822 -8.65 43.75 19.96
C PHE A 822 -9.39 44.13 18.67
N ARG A 823 -9.30 43.26 17.67
CA ARG A 823 -10.08 43.44 16.43
C ARG A 823 -11.56 43.28 16.74
N VAL A 824 -12.37 44.26 16.35
CA VAL A 824 -13.84 44.15 16.40
C VAL A 824 -14.33 43.42 15.14
N THR A 825 -15.16 42.40 15.32
CA THR A 825 -15.82 41.66 14.25
C THR A 825 -17.33 41.71 14.45
N ARG A 826 -18.08 41.51 13.36
CA ARG A 826 -19.53 41.39 13.40
C ARG A 826 -19.91 39.91 13.42
N LEU A 827 -20.64 39.49 14.44
CA LEU A 827 -21.10 38.12 14.62
C LEU A 827 -22.60 38.03 14.32
N GLU A 828 -22.97 37.00 13.57
CA GLU A 828 -24.37 36.62 13.41
C GLU A 828 -24.66 35.52 14.44
N VAL A 829 -25.52 35.80 15.41
CA VAL A 829 -25.78 34.92 16.55
C VAL A 829 -27.25 34.54 16.61
N ALA A 830 -27.52 33.31 17.07
CA ALA A 830 -28.88 32.84 17.27
C ALA A 830 -29.56 33.58 18.44
N ASP A 831 -28.81 33.76 19.54
CA ASP A 831 -29.24 34.45 20.75
C ASP A 831 -28.28 35.60 21.10
N MET A 832 -28.81 36.66 21.72
CA MET A 832 -28.02 37.82 22.13
C MET A 832 -26.97 37.40 23.18
N LEU A 833 -25.70 37.71 22.93
CA LEU A 833 -24.60 37.44 23.84
C LEU A 833 -24.48 38.55 24.88
N ASP A 834 -24.29 38.17 26.15
CA ASP A 834 -24.09 39.10 27.26
C ASP A 834 -22.71 39.79 27.18
N GLY A 835 -22.66 41.12 27.20
CA GLY A 835 -21.41 41.88 27.15
C GLY A 835 -20.52 41.75 28.39
N GLU A 836 -21.05 41.26 29.51
CA GLU A 836 -20.29 41.03 30.74
C GLU A 836 -19.61 39.65 30.80
N ARG A 837 -19.85 38.79 29.80
CA ARG A 837 -19.33 37.42 29.75
C ARG A 837 -18.36 37.21 28.58
N LEU A 838 -17.50 36.21 28.74
CA LEU A 838 -16.62 35.71 27.69
C LEU A 838 -17.27 34.51 27.00
N TYR A 839 -17.14 34.44 25.67
CA TYR A 839 -17.68 33.35 24.86
C TYR A 839 -16.62 32.74 23.97
N LEU A 840 -16.73 31.43 23.73
CA LEU A 840 -16.03 30.74 22.66
C LEU A 840 -16.98 30.50 21.48
N ILE A 841 -16.57 30.88 20.27
CA ILE A 841 -17.38 30.80 19.04
C ILE A 841 -16.59 30.14 17.92
N ALA A 842 -17.20 29.19 17.22
CA ALA A 842 -16.63 28.59 16.01
C ALA A 842 -17.10 29.36 14.76
N PRO A 843 -16.24 29.89 13.87
CA PRO A 843 -16.69 30.60 12.67
C PRO A 843 -17.01 29.65 11.48
N PRO A 844 -18.06 29.90 10.66
CA PRO A 844 -19.16 30.85 10.83
C PRO A 844 -20.32 30.19 11.58
N GLY A 845 -20.22 30.11 12.90
CA GLY A 845 -21.22 29.53 13.78
C GLY A 845 -21.91 30.61 14.60
N ASP A 846 -23.18 30.34 14.90
CA ASP A 846 -24.15 31.23 15.52
C ASP A 846 -24.40 30.91 17.01
N ILE A 847 -23.73 29.89 17.55
CA ILE A 847 -23.85 29.41 18.93
C ILE A 847 -22.59 29.79 19.72
N GLY A 848 -22.74 30.62 20.74
CA GLY A 848 -21.67 30.96 21.67
C GLY A 848 -21.62 30.05 22.91
N LEU A 849 -20.48 29.40 23.15
CA LEU A 849 -20.22 28.72 24.41
C LEU A 849 -19.80 29.74 25.47
N ALA A 850 -20.72 30.08 26.38
CA ALA A 850 -20.42 30.99 27.48
C ALA A 850 -19.42 30.37 28.46
N LEU A 851 -18.29 31.03 28.71
CA LEU A 851 -17.28 30.54 29.63
C LEU A 851 -17.76 30.61 31.09
N GLN A 852 -17.40 29.58 31.85
CA GLN A 852 -17.50 29.58 33.31
C GLN A 852 -16.54 30.63 33.89
N PRO A 853 -16.87 31.27 35.03
CA PRO A 853 -16.16 32.43 35.57
C PRO A 853 -14.82 32.09 36.25
N PHE A 854 -14.08 31.11 35.73
CA PHE A 854 -12.74 30.75 36.18
C PHE A 854 -11.64 31.56 35.47
N VAL A 855 -11.99 32.21 34.36
CA VAL A 855 -11.14 33.19 33.67
C VAL A 855 -11.97 34.45 33.44
N ILE A 856 -11.43 35.58 33.86
CA ILE A 856 -12.08 36.89 33.73
C ILE A 856 -11.09 37.91 33.19
N MET A 857 -11.63 39.02 32.68
CA MET A 857 -10.83 40.14 32.20
C MET A 857 -11.28 41.43 32.87
N GLN A 858 -10.30 42.25 33.24
CA GLN A 858 -10.51 43.56 33.85
C GLN A 858 -9.73 44.62 33.07
N GLN A 859 -10.10 45.89 33.22
CA GLN A 859 -9.29 46.99 32.71
C GLN A 859 -8.00 47.08 33.53
N SER A 860 -6.87 47.23 32.86
CA SER A 860 -5.56 47.30 33.50
C SER A 860 -5.42 48.61 34.28
N PRO A 861 -4.85 48.57 35.50
CA PRO A 861 -4.62 49.76 36.33
C PRO A 861 -3.45 50.64 35.84
N ALA A 862 -2.56 50.12 34.98
CA ALA A 862 -1.27 50.76 34.65
C ALA A 862 -1.20 51.34 33.22
N SER A 863 -2.15 50.97 32.35
CA SER A 863 -2.24 51.44 30.96
C SER A 863 -3.67 51.24 30.45
N GLU A 864 -4.03 51.87 29.32
CA GLU A 864 -5.31 51.61 28.61
C GLU A 864 -5.35 50.19 27.97
N ARG A 865 -5.00 49.13 28.71
CA ARG A 865 -4.96 47.71 28.28
C ARG A 865 -5.87 46.85 29.15
N TYR A 866 -6.21 45.63 28.74
CA TYR A 866 -6.93 44.66 29.58
C TYR A 866 -5.94 43.80 30.37
N THR A 867 -6.40 43.19 31.46
CA THR A 867 -5.64 42.18 32.21
C THR A 867 -6.46 40.92 32.45
N SER A 868 -5.85 39.76 32.18
CA SER A 868 -6.47 38.45 32.41
C SER A 868 -6.20 37.95 33.83
N TYR A 869 -7.24 37.38 34.45
CA TYR A 869 -7.22 36.86 35.81
C TYR A 869 -7.80 35.44 35.84
N PHE A 870 -7.08 34.53 36.48
CA PHE A 870 -7.42 33.11 36.60
C PHE A 870 -7.81 32.79 38.05
N TYR A 871 -8.88 32.02 38.22
CA TYR A 871 -9.36 31.61 39.53
C TYR A 871 -8.31 30.77 40.26
N SER A 872 -8.05 31.12 41.52
CA SER A 872 -7.08 30.43 42.37
C SER A 872 -7.76 29.72 43.55
N ARG A 873 -8.55 30.42 44.36
CA ARG A 873 -9.18 29.81 45.55
C ARG A 873 -10.39 30.59 46.04
N ALA A 874 -11.27 29.90 46.76
CA ALA A 874 -12.26 30.53 47.63
C ALA A 874 -11.57 31.13 48.86
N ASP A 875 -11.99 32.34 49.25
CA ASP A 875 -11.44 33.10 50.38
C ASP A 875 -12.60 33.75 51.15
N GLY A 876 -13.18 32.99 52.10
CA GLY A 876 -14.39 33.37 52.83
C GLY A 876 -15.61 33.56 51.91
N GLU A 877 -16.20 34.76 51.91
CA GLU A 877 -17.31 35.14 51.02
C GLU A 877 -16.86 35.61 49.62
N GLY A 878 -15.54 35.66 49.36
CA GLY A 878 -14.95 36.08 48.09
C GLY A 878 -14.19 34.98 47.37
N PHE A 879 -13.77 35.26 46.13
CA PHE A 879 -12.98 34.37 45.29
C PHE A 879 -11.72 35.11 44.81
N ARG A 880 -10.55 34.50 45.07
CA ARG A 880 -9.24 35.06 44.70
C ARG A 880 -8.88 34.65 43.28
N PHE A 881 -8.46 35.63 42.50
CA PHE A 881 -7.92 35.44 41.15
C PHE A 881 -6.50 35.98 41.06
N VAL A 882 -5.71 35.37 40.19
CA VAL A 882 -4.30 35.69 39.97
C VAL A 882 -4.08 36.03 38.50
N SER A 883 -3.34 37.10 38.24
CA SER A 883 -2.85 37.43 36.91
C SER A 883 -1.49 36.78 36.66
N TYR A 884 -1.31 36.22 35.46
CA TYR A 884 -0.07 35.58 35.04
C TYR A 884 0.77 36.46 34.10
N GLU A 885 0.34 37.69 33.85
CA GLU A 885 0.92 38.61 32.87
C GLU A 885 1.47 39.90 33.49
N THR A 886 0.91 40.38 34.61
CA THR A 886 1.35 41.62 35.30
C THR A 886 1.74 41.38 36.76
N ALA A 887 2.73 42.13 37.23
CA ALA A 887 3.12 42.19 38.64
C ALA A 887 2.34 43.27 39.42
N GLU A 888 1.84 44.31 38.73
CA GLU A 888 0.98 45.34 39.31
C GLU A 888 -0.45 44.81 39.41
N GLN A 889 -1.02 44.81 40.63
CA GLN A 889 -2.31 44.16 40.93
C GLN A 889 -2.37 42.69 40.43
N SER A 890 -1.33 41.92 40.77
CA SER A 890 -1.22 40.50 40.40
C SER A 890 -2.34 39.63 40.98
N GLU A 891 -3.10 40.14 41.96
CA GLU A 891 -4.19 39.41 42.60
C GLU A 891 -5.39 40.31 42.90
N ILE A 892 -6.59 39.77 42.69
CA ILE A 892 -7.85 40.44 43.02
C ILE A 892 -8.77 39.47 43.76
N THR A 893 -9.69 40.00 44.56
CA THR A 893 -10.74 39.22 45.22
C THR A 893 -12.11 39.76 44.81
N LEU A 894 -12.95 38.90 44.26
CA LEU A 894 -14.29 39.27 43.78
C LEU A 894 -15.37 38.48 44.51
N ARG A 895 -16.51 39.12 44.76
CA ARG A 895 -17.74 38.44 45.19
C ARG A 895 -18.59 38.17 43.97
N ASN A 896 -18.67 36.91 43.54
CA ASN A 896 -19.49 36.50 42.40
C ASN A 896 -20.23 35.19 42.73
N PRO A 897 -21.57 35.23 42.90
CA PRO A 897 -22.35 34.05 43.27
C PRO A 897 -22.31 32.94 42.19
N VAL A 898 -22.03 33.29 40.93
CA VAL A 898 -21.92 32.33 39.81
C VAL A 898 -20.70 31.43 39.98
N ILE A 899 -19.61 31.92 40.58
CA ILE A 899 -18.42 31.09 40.86
C ILE A 899 -18.76 30.00 41.89
N ARG A 900 -19.55 30.33 42.92
CA ARG A 900 -19.99 29.36 43.94
C ARG A 900 -20.79 28.21 43.32
N GLN A 901 -21.64 28.53 42.34
CA GLN A 901 -22.36 27.54 41.55
C GLN A 901 -21.41 26.71 40.65
N ALA A 902 -20.43 27.35 40.01
CA ALA A 902 -19.46 26.70 39.12
C ALA A 902 -18.51 25.72 39.84
N ILE A 903 -18.12 26.01 41.08
CA ILE A 903 -17.33 25.08 41.92
C ILE A 903 -18.18 23.95 42.52
N GLY A 904 -19.51 24.02 42.39
CA GLY A 904 -20.45 22.98 42.82
C GLY A 904 -20.61 22.88 44.35
N THR A 905 -20.51 23.99 45.08
CA THR A 905 -20.81 24.08 46.52
C THR A 905 -22.19 24.69 46.75
N THR A 906 -23.06 23.95 47.44
CA THR A 906 -24.29 24.46 48.06
C THR A 906 -24.00 24.71 49.55
N ALA A 907 -24.46 25.84 50.08
CA ALA A 907 -24.13 26.47 51.37
C ALA A 907 -23.70 25.59 52.57
N ILE A 908 -22.75 26.12 53.35
CA ILE A 908 -22.50 25.81 54.76
C ILE A 908 -23.79 26.06 55.55
N GLN A 909 -24.24 25.06 56.32
CA GLN A 909 -25.25 25.25 57.36
C GLN A 909 -24.72 26.22 58.41
N ASP A 910 -25.53 27.24 58.70
CA ASP A 910 -25.38 28.20 59.78
C ASP A 910 -25.20 27.49 61.14
N PRO A 911 -24.10 27.68 61.89
CA PRO A 911 -24.03 27.25 63.27
C PRO A 911 -24.30 28.48 64.16
N LEU A 912 -25.57 28.73 64.51
CA LEU A 912 -26.01 29.27 65.80
C LEU A 912 -27.54 29.45 65.82
N THR A 913 -28.17 28.60 66.63
CA THR A 913 -29.59 28.42 66.94
C THR A 913 -30.16 29.56 67.83
N PRO A 914 -31.49 29.67 68.09
CA PRO A 914 -32.45 28.59 68.42
C PRO A 914 -33.52 28.28 67.37
#